data_AF-A0A924DNA1-F1
#
_entry.id   AF-A0A924DNA1-F1
#
_cell.length_a   1.000
_cell.length_b   1.000
_cell.length_c   1.000
_cell.angle_alpha   90.00
_cell.angle_beta   90.00
_cell.angle_gamma   90.00
#
_symmetry.space_group_name_H-M   'P 1'
#
loop_
_entity.id
_entity.type
_entity.pdbx_description
1 polymer ?
#
loop_
_entity_poly.entity_id
_entity_poly.type
_entity_poly.pdbx_seq_one_letter_code
_entity_poly.pdbx_strand_id
1 'polypeptide(L)'
;MKKEVKTSLFNLTLIALASLVLSACVPSIGNNARSRAASAITGSANVGLYQGRVLADNPIILSKNANLSDSYDLNKLLSTVPITTNSFLKGNASCQGLDYCFEVRATKVDPSPLQTATGKWSYNANSSEFLQVNTFYHLNMVSDLFFTNLSHSFSRAYLGNSATTLYDTSLPKSIQTDTNVFKLITQPLIIYGDCNEPDAANFNNTTQSICLGYVSSNPTVKWAQDNTAIYHETGHFFQKLQLNLRNPLIGPRVNMGTLFYDEAGSIGEGLSDYYSYFVNGRTHFAEWAAGRFSNASRPMSERDPAHVAGISTDPDQRLSYPQFLDYNPYEPSFPTEDVHYSGMIISHYLVALTEDLEDKCVMSRRDASDLVIHLVSETLAEYGDLSSTGTQSVSSSLILRDKINLNSSHSSDWYKIVNPITYRSFMQTFAKNLMNNLSNTIARPALNRCNNGIYTRDQIESLIDQYGLLLFRTYNENRNLSTSAGTRDNTPVNAINRKKSVLISKNLLILDPTTSASSAFVIDTRSEIKKAITSGNLTLSAQTPSDLSFNNDNGRMSPGEVVAVALNLYNNSNTPMGGVQILANDWNHASLDPVTGYLKPCQFPTSMSNDQWPLISEGGVPCTKTAATASTDFAPVCFIQSNETTSTKWVSQKEFQNKMALDSSFCLDPTKPNECFIRAIKGADQAIYSRINSKSTWGKTLANPDTGKAPILSGANVILFEVSKHVPPGTLVDCRLRVRFTNCEDCYHDANPLLRSDHVTNPITRTDYDYTDTDYNGPRPFKIIHLQIPIID
;
A
#
# COMPACT_ATOMS: atom_id res chain seq x y z
N MET A 1 46.74 52.57 23.01
CA MET A 1 46.84 53.56 24.10
C MET A 1 46.00 53.10 25.27
N LYS A 2 46.63 52.95 26.45
CA LYS A 2 46.13 53.01 27.86
C LYS A 2 44.69 52.51 28.14
N LYS A 3 44.41 51.38 28.79
CA LYS A 3 44.80 50.81 30.12
C LYS A 3 44.06 51.45 31.32
N GLU A 4 43.54 50.55 32.17
CA GLU A 4 43.07 50.63 33.58
C GLU A 4 41.56 50.37 33.78
N VAL A 5 41.05 49.29 34.42
CA VAL A 5 41.34 48.53 35.67
C VAL A 5 40.70 49.12 36.93
N LYS A 6 39.74 48.38 37.53
CA LYS A 6 39.56 48.05 38.98
C LYS A 6 38.26 47.22 39.15
N THR A 7 38.24 45.90 39.38
CA THR A 7 38.46 45.06 40.59
C THR A 7 37.63 45.35 41.86
N SER A 8 36.79 44.38 42.26
CA SER A 8 36.66 43.76 43.61
C SER A 8 35.67 42.58 43.51
N LEU A 9 36.02 41.29 43.62
CA LEU A 9 36.29 40.48 44.85
C LEU A 9 35.20 40.64 45.95
N PHE A 10 34.71 39.63 46.67
CA PHE A 10 34.75 38.15 46.70
C PHE A 10 33.82 37.77 47.88
N ASN A 11 33.08 36.64 47.83
CA ASN A 11 32.85 35.76 48.99
C ASN A 11 32.06 34.50 48.58
N LEU A 12 32.77 33.37 48.55
CA LEU A 12 32.27 32.00 48.80
C LEU A 12 31.83 31.90 50.27
N THR A 13 30.76 31.19 50.68
CA THR A 13 30.70 29.73 50.97
C THR A 13 29.26 29.45 51.47
N LEU A 14 28.47 28.53 50.86
CA LEU A 14 28.32 27.08 51.10
C LEU A 14 27.25 26.67 52.16
N ILE A 15 26.38 25.73 51.75
CA ILE A 15 25.66 24.67 52.52
C ILE A 15 24.17 24.88 52.93
N ALA A 16 23.29 24.37 52.05
CA ALA A 16 22.43 23.18 52.21
C ALA A 16 20.98 23.22 52.78
N LEU A 17 20.19 22.28 52.21
CA LEU A 17 18.82 21.79 52.50
C LEU A 17 17.66 22.75 52.15
N ALA A 18 16.56 22.38 51.49
CA ALA A 18 16.02 21.06 51.16
C ALA A 18 15.15 21.11 49.88
N SER A 19 15.31 20.06 49.10
CA SER A 19 14.55 19.58 47.95
C SER A 19 13.18 19.01 48.31
N LEU A 20 12.15 19.24 47.47
CA LEU A 20 11.00 18.33 47.29
C LEU A 20 10.34 18.52 45.89
N VAL A 21 10.61 17.55 45.01
CA VAL A 21 9.71 16.82 44.08
C VAL A 21 8.94 17.58 42.98
N LEU A 22 9.37 17.40 41.72
CA LEU A 22 8.52 17.02 40.59
C LEU A 22 9.31 16.09 39.65
N SER A 23 8.84 14.85 39.54
CA SER A 23 9.38 13.77 38.71
C SER A 23 8.60 13.66 37.40
N ALA A 24 9.27 13.91 36.27
CA ALA A 24 8.86 13.42 34.96
C ALA A 24 10.06 12.67 34.37
N CYS A 25 9.92 11.36 34.20
CA CYS A 25 10.96 10.47 33.69
C CYS A 25 11.13 10.64 32.17
N VAL A 26 12.08 11.47 31.77
CA VAL A 26 12.85 11.28 30.54
C VAL A 26 14.19 10.70 30.99
N PRO A 27 14.68 9.56 30.46
CA PRO A 27 16.05 9.16 30.74
C PRO A 27 16.98 10.23 30.14
N SER A 28 17.65 11.00 31.00
CA SER A 28 18.67 11.94 30.58
C SER A 28 19.83 11.18 29.95
N ILE A 29 20.14 11.44 28.69
CA ILE A 29 21.41 11.05 28.08
C ILE A 29 22.49 11.92 28.71
N GLY A 30 23.16 11.37 29.72
CA GLY A 30 24.29 12.02 30.38
C GLY A 30 25.49 12.06 29.45
N ASN A 31 25.79 13.25 28.91
CA ASN A 31 27.10 13.59 28.37
C ASN A 31 28.15 13.46 29.48
N ASN A 32 28.91 12.36 29.47
CA ASN A 32 30.24 12.29 30.09
C ASN A 32 31.08 11.21 29.40
N ALA A 33 31.94 11.66 28.48
CA ALA A 33 33.03 10.86 27.96
C ALA A 33 34.05 10.62 29.09
N ARG A 34 34.03 9.43 29.69
CA ARG A 34 35.20 8.86 30.37
C ARG A 34 35.55 7.54 29.69
N SER A 35 36.65 7.56 28.97
CA SER A 35 37.35 6.39 28.45
C SER A 35 37.75 5.45 29.60
N ARG A 36 36.95 4.41 29.84
CA ARG A 36 37.43 3.18 30.46
C ARG A 36 37.13 2.05 29.51
N ALA A 37 38.20 1.51 28.91
CA ALA A 37 38.19 0.21 28.27
C ALA A 37 37.92 -0.85 29.35
N ALA A 38 36.65 -1.08 29.66
CA ALA A 38 36.22 -2.24 30.42
C ALA A 38 35.88 -3.33 29.40
N SER A 39 36.65 -4.43 29.43
CA SER A 39 36.34 -5.65 28.72
C SER A 39 34.89 -6.04 29.03
N ALA A 40 34.01 -6.11 28.02
CA ALA A 40 32.61 -6.46 28.20
C ALA A 40 32.52 -7.95 28.57
N ILE A 41 32.52 -8.26 29.86
CA ILE A 41 32.36 -9.63 30.35
C ILE A 41 30.93 -10.09 29.99
N THR A 42 30.83 -10.95 28.99
CA THR A 42 29.61 -11.63 28.53
C THR A 42 29.23 -12.71 29.55
N GLY A 43 28.33 -12.39 30.47
CA GLY A 43 27.83 -13.35 31.45
C GLY A 43 26.65 -12.82 32.28
N SER A 44 25.70 -13.70 32.59
CA SER A 44 24.49 -13.41 33.39
C SER A 44 24.79 -12.89 34.80
N ALA A 45 26.02 -13.03 35.30
CA ALA A 45 26.46 -12.49 36.59
C ALA A 45 26.36 -10.95 36.68
N ASN A 46 26.39 -10.25 35.54
CA ASN A 46 26.54 -8.79 35.48
C ASN A 46 25.25 -8.01 35.18
N VAL A 47 24.10 -8.69 35.17
CA VAL A 47 22.77 -8.05 35.04
C VAL A 47 21.89 -8.44 36.23
N GLY A 48 20.96 -7.55 36.59
CA GLY A 48 19.95 -7.80 37.61
C GLY A 48 18.93 -8.83 37.17
N LEU A 49 18.07 -9.25 38.11
CA LEU A 49 16.90 -10.07 37.79
C LEU A 49 15.99 -9.32 36.80
N TYR A 50 15.47 -10.03 35.80
CA TYR A 50 14.62 -9.54 34.70
C TYR A 50 15.29 -8.54 33.75
N GLN A 51 16.61 -8.36 33.87
CA GLN A 51 17.40 -7.49 33.01
C GLN A 51 18.21 -8.30 31.99
N GLY A 52 18.55 -7.63 30.90
CA GLY A 52 19.38 -8.16 29.83
C GLY A 52 20.26 -7.11 29.19
N ARG A 53 21.03 -7.54 28.20
CA ARG A 53 21.87 -6.65 27.39
C ARG A 53 21.36 -6.63 25.96
N VAL A 54 21.23 -5.43 25.41
CA VAL A 54 20.69 -5.17 24.06
C VAL A 54 21.52 -4.10 23.36
N LEU A 55 21.42 -4.03 22.04
CA LEU A 55 21.83 -2.86 21.28
C LEU A 55 20.68 -1.85 21.40
N ALA A 56 20.87 -0.76 22.16
CA ALA A 56 19.79 0.23 22.35
C ALA A 56 19.43 0.97 21.05
N ASP A 57 20.34 0.99 20.09
CA ASP A 57 20.17 1.49 18.73
C ASP A 57 21.07 0.66 17.79
N ASN A 58 21.00 0.87 16.47
CA ASN A 58 21.85 0.11 15.55
C ASN A 58 23.36 0.40 15.75
N PRO A 59 24.25 -0.53 15.38
CA PRO A 59 25.69 -0.39 15.59
C PRO A 59 26.34 0.86 14.97
N ILE A 60 25.84 1.36 13.83
CA ILE A 60 26.37 2.56 13.18
C ILE A 60 26.15 3.79 14.09
N ILE A 61 24.96 3.91 14.67
CA ILE A 61 24.63 5.02 15.57
C ILE A 61 25.36 4.92 16.90
N LEU A 62 25.34 3.73 17.52
CA LEU A 62 25.98 3.53 18.82
C LEU A 62 27.50 3.75 18.76
N SER A 63 28.14 3.36 17.66
CA SER A 63 29.59 3.55 17.45
C SER A 63 29.96 4.95 16.93
N LYS A 64 28.99 5.68 16.36
CA LYS A 64 29.21 6.93 15.61
C LYS A 64 30.19 6.75 14.44
N ASN A 65 30.18 5.59 13.81
CA ASN A 65 31.05 5.25 12.70
C ASN A 65 30.25 4.62 11.55
N ALA A 66 30.00 5.41 10.50
CA ALA A 66 29.30 4.96 9.29
C ALA A 66 30.05 3.83 8.54
N ASN A 67 31.36 3.68 8.75
CA ASN A 67 32.20 2.67 8.12
C ASN A 67 32.55 1.51 9.06
N LEU A 68 31.74 1.26 10.11
CA LEU A 68 31.99 0.21 11.09
C LEU A 68 32.22 -1.14 10.38
N SER A 69 33.23 -1.89 10.81
CA SER A 69 33.51 -3.24 10.30
C SER A 69 32.50 -4.23 10.88
N ASP A 70 32.08 -5.17 10.06
CA ASP A 70 31.47 -6.45 10.43
C ASP A 70 32.22 -7.20 11.54
N SER A 71 33.56 -7.12 11.58
CA SER A 71 34.40 -7.74 12.61
C SER A 71 34.45 -6.98 13.95
N TYR A 72 33.75 -5.85 14.06
CA TYR A 72 33.73 -5.06 15.29
C TYR A 72 33.04 -5.84 16.43
N ASP A 73 33.64 -5.78 17.62
CA ASP A 73 33.06 -6.41 18.81
C ASP A 73 31.83 -5.64 19.32
N LEU A 74 30.65 -6.06 18.85
CA LEU A 74 29.36 -5.48 19.22
C LEU A 74 29.06 -5.55 20.72
N ASN A 75 29.73 -6.43 21.49
CA ASN A 75 29.55 -6.49 22.95
C ASN A 75 29.94 -5.17 23.65
N LYS A 76 30.76 -4.33 23.00
CA LYS A 76 31.16 -3.01 23.49
C LYS A 76 30.05 -1.95 23.37
N LEU A 77 29.00 -2.21 22.60
CA LEU A 77 27.90 -1.28 22.35
C LEU A 77 26.65 -1.61 23.18
N LEU A 78 26.67 -2.71 23.94
CA LEU A 78 25.50 -3.20 24.64
C LEU A 78 25.15 -2.34 25.86
N SER A 79 23.85 -2.10 26.03
CA SER A 79 23.27 -1.44 27.19
C SER A 79 22.47 -2.42 28.04
N THR A 80 22.51 -2.26 29.37
CA THR A 80 21.68 -3.07 30.28
C THR A 80 20.29 -2.45 30.40
N VAL A 81 19.25 -3.24 30.12
CA VAL A 81 17.85 -2.79 30.14
C VAL A 81 16.94 -3.84 30.82
N PRO A 82 15.75 -3.45 31.31
CA PRO A 82 14.68 -4.41 31.61
C PRO A 82 14.24 -5.16 30.35
N ILE A 83 14.05 -6.48 30.45
CA ILE A 83 13.56 -7.32 29.35
C ILE A 83 12.16 -7.81 29.67
N THR A 84 12.02 -8.81 30.55
CA THR A 84 10.71 -9.34 30.94
C THR A 84 10.81 -10.07 32.27
N THR A 85 9.71 -10.06 33.01
CA THR A 85 9.50 -10.89 34.21
C THR A 85 9.07 -12.31 33.86
N ASN A 86 8.65 -12.55 32.61
CA ASN A 86 8.28 -13.87 32.12
C ASN A 86 9.52 -14.79 32.00
N SER A 87 9.33 -16.09 32.22
CA SER A 87 10.39 -17.07 32.02
C SER A 87 10.69 -17.32 30.53
N PHE A 88 9.78 -16.91 29.63
CA PHE A 88 9.93 -17.00 28.18
C PHE A 88 9.91 -15.61 27.52
N LEU A 89 10.55 -15.47 26.36
CA LEU A 89 10.44 -14.28 25.50
C LEU A 89 9.08 -14.19 24.80
N LYS A 90 8.04 -13.93 25.59
CA LYS A 90 6.66 -13.72 25.17
C LYS A 90 6.17 -12.37 25.65
N GLY A 91 5.37 -11.70 24.81
CA GLY A 91 4.65 -10.48 25.15
C GLY A 91 3.62 -10.71 26.26
N ASN A 92 2.66 -9.81 26.40
CA ASN A 92 1.67 -9.89 27.49
C ASN A 92 0.92 -11.24 27.47
N ALA A 93 0.88 -11.95 28.60
CA ALA A 93 0.31 -13.28 28.70
C ALA A 93 -1.24 -13.31 28.64
N SER A 94 -1.91 -12.17 28.82
CA SER A 94 -3.38 -12.06 28.77
C SER A 94 -3.93 -12.21 27.35
N CYS A 95 -3.22 -11.69 26.34
CA CYS A 95 -3.62 -11.64 24.94
C CYS A 95 -5.03 -11.07 24.67
N GLN A 96 -5.59 -10.24 25.57
CA GLN A 96 -6.97 -9.76 25.48
C GLN A 96 -7.04 -8.27 25.10
N GLY A 97 -7.92 -7.93 24.14
CA GLY A 97 -8.22 -6.53 23.81
C GLY A 97 -7.05 -5.81 23.13
N LEU A 98 -6.62 -4.69 23.72
CA LEU A 98 -5.45 -3.93 23.25
C LEU A 98 -4.11 -4.46 23.81
N ASP A 99 -4.14 -5.57 24.55
CA ASP A 99 -2.92 -6.30 24.92
C ASP A 99 -2.38 -7.04 23.71
N TYR A 100 -1.11 -6.82 23.38
CA TYR A 100 -0.47 -7.42 22.23
C TYR A 100 0.19 -8.76 22.56
N CYS A 101 0.03 -9.73 21.65
CA CYS A 101 0.64 -11.04 21.78
C CYS A 101 1.60 -11.34 20.64
N PHE A 102 2.86 -11.46 21.05
CA PHE A 102 3.92 -11.94 20.23
C PHE A 102 4.80 -12.91 21.01
N GLU A 103 5.60 -13.66 20.29
CA GLU A 103 6.68 -14.41 20.86
C GLU A 103 7.90 -14.41 19.94
N VAL A 104 9.07 -14.46 20.55
CA VAL A 104 10.34 -14.44 19.82
C VAL A 104 11.01 -15.80 19.93
N ARG A 105 11.33 -16.38 18.78
CA ARG A 105 12.02 -17.66 18.63
C ARG A 105 13.32 -17.45 17.86
N ALA A 106 14.25 -18.41 17.90
CA ALA A 106 15.45 -18.34 17.08
C ALA A 106 15.09 -18.55 15.60
N THR A 107 14.58 -19.73 15.27
CA THR A 107 14.32 -20.18 13.89
C THR A 107 12.89 -20.69 13.69
N LYS A 108 12.51 -20.90 12.42
CA LYS A 108 11.19 -21.44 12.02
C LYS A 108 10.91 -22.85 12.56
N VAL A 109 11.96 -23.62 12.84
CA VAL A 109 11.84 -25.00 13.34
C VAL A 109 11.77 -25.10 14.86
N ASP A 110 12.07 -24.01 15.57
CA ASP A 110 12.03 -24.02 17.04
C ASP A 110 10.58 -24.04 17.54
N PRO A 111 10.20 -25.00 18.40
CA PRO A 111 8.82 -25.19 18.83
C PRO A 111 8.39 -24.15 19.88
N SER A 112 9.32 -23.46 20.53
CA SER A 112 9.05 -22.55 21.65
C SER A 112 10.06 -21.39 21.74
N PRO A 113 9.68 -20.26 22.37
CA PRO A 113 10.59 -19.16 22.67
C PRO A 113 11.74 -19.54 23.62
N LEU A 114 12.81 -18.74 23.61
CA LEU A 114 13.90 -18.87 24.57
C LEU A 114 13.40 -18.78 26.01
N GLN A 115 13.83 -19.74 26.84
CA GLN A 115 13.52 -19.79 28.27
C GLN A 115 14.74 -19.40 29.11
N THR A 116 14.54 -18.62 30.17
CA THR A 116 15.58 -18.35 31.18
C THR A 116 15.29 -19.09 32.49
N ALA A 117 16.30 -19.79 33.01
CA ALA A 117 16.24 -20.44 34.33
C ALA A 117 16.56 -19.49 35.49
N THR A 118 17.22 -18.36 35.21
CA THR A 118 17.72 -17.42 36.23
C THR A 118 16.99 -16.07 36.21
N GLY A 119 16.09 -15.85 35.24
CA GLY A 119 15.46 -14.56 35.02
C GLY A 119 16.40 -13.51 34.43
N LYS A 120 17.59 -13.89 33.94
CA LYS A 120 18.60 -12.97 33.40
C LYS A 120 18.83 -13.22 31.92
N TRP A 121 18.98 -12.14 31.14
CA TRP A 121 18.95 -12.16 29.66
C TRP A 121 20.21 -11.52 29.05
N SER A 122 21.41 -12.00 29.41
CA SER A 122 22.68 -11.44 28.93
C SER A 122 23.47 -12.48 28.15
N TYR A 123 23.66 -12.24 26.86
CA TYR A 123 24.32 -13.14 25.92
C TYR A 123 25.37 -12.38 25.09
N ASN A 124 26.16 -13.10 24.30
CA ASN A 124 27.12 -12.50 23.37
C ASN A 124 26.35 -11.90 22.18
N ALA A 125 26.71 -10.69 21.75
CA ALA A 125 26.02 -9.94 20.69
C ALA A 125 25.85 -10.67 19.33
N ASN A 126 26.63 -11.73 19.08
CA ASN A 126 26.56 -12.53 17.85
C ASN A 126 25.86 -13.87 18.04
N SER A 127 25.35 -14.18 19.24
CA SER A 127 24.67 -15.45 19.51
C SER A 127 23.17 -15.37 19.20
N SER A 128 22.57 -16.52 18.87
CA SER A 128 21.14 -16.61 18.57
C SER A 128 20.27 -16.19 19.76
N GLU A 129 20.71 -16.44 20.99
CA GLU A 129 20.02 -16.00 22.20
C GLU A 129 20.02 -14.48 22.34
N PHE A 130 21.14 -13.82 22.00
CA PHE A 130 21.19 -12.36 21.99
C PHE A 130 20.23 -11.79 20.95
N LEU A 131 20.22 -12.32 19.72
CA LEU A 131 19.34 -11.82 18.66
C LEU A 131 17.87 -11.92 19.06
N GLN A 132 17.48 -13.01 19.73
CA GLN A 132 16.13 -13.14 20.29
C GLN A 132 15.84 -12.11 21.39
N VAL A 133 16.75 -11.91 22.35
CA VAL A 133 16.59 -10.91 23.42
C VAL A 133 16.53 -9.48 22.87
N ASN A 134 17.38 -9.15 21.90
CA ASN A 134 17.43 -7.85 21.24
C ASN A 134 16.12 -7.59 20.48
N THR A 135 15.68 -8.57 19.69
CA THR A 135 14.41 -8.53 18.97
C THR A 135 13.23 -8.34 19.92
N PHE A 136 13.17 -9.12 21.00
CA PHE A 136 12.13 -9.01 22.01
C PHE A 136 12.03 -7.60 22.61
N TYR A 137 13.18 -7.02 22.99
CA TYR A 137 13.22 -5.69 23.58
C TYR A 137 12.63 -4.62 22.65
N HIS A 138 13.10 -4.57 21.40
CA HIS A 138 12.61 -3.58 20.43
C HIS A 138 11.15 -3.82 20.04
N LEU A 139 10.76 -5.08 19.85
CA LEU A 139 9.38 -5.45 19.56
C LEU A 139 8.42 -5.05 20.68
N ASN A 140 8.82 -5.22 21.94
CA ASN A 140 8.04 -4.78 23.09
C ASN A 140 7.86 -3.26 23.06
N MET A 141 8.92 -2.50 22.80
CA MET A 141 8.86 -1.03 22.72
C MET A 141 7.90 -0.53 21.63
N VAL A 142 8.01 -1.05 20.41
CA VAL A 142 7.17 -0.61 19.28
C VAL A 142 5.72 -1.03 19.45
N SER A 143 5.48 -2.22 20.02
CA SER A 143 4.14 -2.71 20.35
C SER A 143 3.48 -1.87 21.45
N ASP A 144 4.19 -1.62 22.55
CA ASP A 144 3.70 -0.74 23.63
C ASP A 144 3.27 0.62 23.09
N LEU A 145 4.11 1.23 22.26
CA LEU A 145 3.85 2.54 21.70
C LEU A 145 2.64 2.53 20.76
N PHE A 146 2.57 1.55 19.84
CA PHE A 146 1.45 1.43 18.90
C PHE A 146 0.11 1.18 19.58
N PHE A 147 0.02 0.19 20.48
CA PHE A 147 -1.26 -0.14 21.13
C PHE A 147 -1.70 0.94 22.12
N THR A 148 -0.76 1.63 22.77
CA THR A 148 -1.06 2.83 23.55
C THR A 148 -1.64 3.93 22.65
N ASN A 149 -1.01 4.19 21.50
CA ASN A 149 -1.50 5.17 20.54
C ASN A 149 -2.87 4.80 19.98
N LEU A 150 -3.13 3.53 19.69
CA LEU A 150 -4.43 3.06 19.21
C LEU A 150 -5.53 3.27 20.27
N SER A 151 -5.21 3.04 21.55
CA SER A 151 -6.10 3.36 22.68
C SER A 151 -6.40 4.87 22.76
N HIS A 152 -5.38 5.70 22.58
CA HIS A 152 -5.55 7.15 22.51
C HIS A 152 -6.40 7.55 21.31
N SER A 153 -6.15 6.99 20.12
CA SER A 153 -6.91 7.21 18.90
C SER A 153 -8.39 6.91 19.07
N PHE A 154 -8.73 5.85 19.80
CA PHE A 154 -10.12 5.58 20.16
C PHE A 154 -10.70 6.65 21.09
N SER A 155 -10.00 6.96 22.19
CA SER A 155 -10.44 7.96 23.18
C SER A 155 -10.62 9.34 22.55
N ARG A 156 -9.92 9.59 21.46
CA ARG A 156 -10.00 10.78 20.60
C ARG A 156 -11.23 10.78 19.69
N ALA A 157 -11.79 9.62 19.35
CA ALA A 157 -12.93 9.45 18.44
C ALA A 157 -14.28 9.29 19.17
N TYR A 158 -14.26 8.91 20.45
CA TYR A 158 -15.46 8.58 21.24
C TYR A 158 -15.57 9.38 22.54
N LEU A 159 -16.80 9.71 22.95
CA LEU A 159 -17.07 10.34 24.25
C LEU A 159 -17.07 9.29 25.38
N GLY A 160 -15.91 9.10 26.02
CA GLY A 160 -15.75 8.16 27.14
C GLY A 160 -16.17 6.73 26.78
N ASN A 161 -16.74 5.98 27.74
CA ASN A 161 -17.25 4.62 27.49
C ASN A 161 -18.60 4.57 26.74
N SER A 162 -19.11 5.72 26.24
CA SER A 162 -20.39 5.78 25.54
C SER A 162 -20.28 5.30 24.08
N ALA A 163 -21.40 4.93 23.46
CA ALA A 163 -21.46 4.60 22.03
C ALA A 163 -21.43 5.84 21.10
N THR A 164 -21.25 7.04 21.66
CA THR A 164 -21.37 8.30 20.93
C THR A 164 -20.02 8.69 20.34
N THR A 165 -19.97 8.78 19.01
CA THR A 165 -18.81 9.28 18.29
C THR A 165 -18.72 10.81 18.38
N LEU A 166 -17.50 11.32 18.46
CA LEU A 166 -17.20 12.77 18.47
C LEU A 166 -17.26 13.37 17.07
N TYR A 167 -16.92 12.57 16.06
CA TYR A 167 -16.98 12.86 14.63
C TYR A 167 -17.18 11.55 13.87
N ASP A 168 -17.37 11.64 12.55
CA ASP A 168 -17.47 10.44 11.73
C ASP A 168 -16.11 9.75 11.62
N THR A 169 -15.95 8.69 12.40
CA THR A 169 -14.70 7.93 12.50
C THR A 169 -14.83 6.60 11.75
N SER A 170 -13.75 6.19 11.10
CA SER A 170 -13.62 4.85 10.52
C SER A 170 -13.14 3.83 11.55
N LEU A 171 -12.67 4.27 12.71
CA LEU A 171 -12.37 3.37 13.84
C LEU A 171 -13.67 2.75 14.38
N PRO A 172 -13.80 1.41 14.43
CA PRO A 172 -14.98 0.77 14.99
C PRO A 172 -14.95 0.68 16.51
N LYS A 173 -16.12 0.75 17.14
CA LYS A 173 -16.29 0.61 18.58
C LYS A 173 -15.74 -0.71 19.13
N SER A 174 -15.81 -1.77 18.32
CA SER A 174 -15.40 -3.12 18.72
C SER A 174 -13.96 -3.19 19.21
N ILE A 175 -13.05 -2.30 18.77
CA ILE A 175 -11.64 -2.29 19.19
C ILE A 175 -11.48 -2.33 20.72
N GLN A 176 -12.34 -1.60 21.46
CA GLN A 176 -12.28 -1.57 22.92
C GLN A 176 -13.18 -2.59 23.60
N THR A 177 -14.27 -3.01 22.95
CA THR A 177 -15.30 -3.85 23.59
C THR A 177 -15.16 -5.34 23.29
N ASP A 178 -14.47 -5.69 22.21
CA ASP A 178 -14.25 -7.07 21.79
C ASP A 178 -12.78 -7.44 22.01
N THR A 179 -12.55 -8.35 22.96
CA THR A 179 -11.21 -8.84 23.30
C THR A 179 -10.56 -9.63 22.18
N ASN A 180 -11.31 -9.98 21.12
CA ASN A 180 -10.85 -10.77 20.00
C ASN A 180 -10.63 -9.99 18.71
N VAL A 181 -10.79 -8.65 18.66
CA VAL A 181 -10.69 -7.85 17.40
C VAL A 181 -9.46 -8.21 16.56
N PHE A 182 -8.33 -8.46 17.21
CA PHE A 182 -7.06 -8.80 16.54
C PHE A 182 -6.74 -10.31 16.53
N LYS A 183 -7.55 -11.14 17.19
CA LYS A 183 -7.40 -12.60 17.31
C LYS A 183 -6.02 -13.08 17.81
N LEU A 184 -5.27 -12.21 18.49
CA LEU A 184 -3.86 -12.42 18.88
C LEU A 184 -3.68 -13.58 19.87
N ILE A 185 -4.74 -14.00 20.57
CA ILE A 185 -4.75 -15.20 21.42
C ILE A 185 -4.53 -16.46 20.58
N THR A 186 -5.18 -16.55 19.43
CA THR A 186 -5.19 -17.77 18.60
C THR A 186 -4.17 -17.74 17.46
N GLN A 187 -3.68 -16.55 17.11
CA GLN A 187 -2.62 -16.32 16.14
C GLN A 187 -1.72 -15.17 16.66
N PRO A 188 -0.81 -15.44 17.58
CA PRO A 188 0.17 -14.45 18.01
C PRO A 188 1.14 -14.12 16.86
N LEU A 189 1.71 -12.93 16.89
CA LEU A 189 2.82 -12.58 16.00
C LEU A 189 4.06 -13.39 16.40
N ILE A 190 4.58 -14.23 15.51
CA ILE A 190 5.81 -14.99 15.77
C ILE A 190 6.97 -14.30 15.06
N ILE A 191 8.01 -13.92 15.79
CA ILE A 191 9.23 -13.39 15.17
C ILE A 191 10.38 -14.36 15.37
N TYR A 192 11.08 -14.64 14.28
CA TYR A 192 12.28 -15.45 14.23
C TYR A 192 13.49 -14.52 14.17
N GLY A 193 14.16 -14.32 15.30
CA GLY A 193 15.28 -13.37 15.44
C GLY A 193 16.58 -13.82 14.77
N ASP A 194 16.67 -15.08 14.36
CA ASP A 194 17.82 -15.66 13.65
C ASP A 194 17.33 -16.73 12.66
N CYS A 195 16.43 -16.35 11.76
CA CYS A 195 15.69 -17.30 10.93
C CYS A 195 16.56 -18.05 9.90
N ASN A 196 17.87 -17.76 9.85
CA ASN A 196 18.88 -18.40 9.02
C ASN A 196 18.58 -18.37 7.51
N GLU A 197 17.91 -17.31 7.05
CA GLU A 197 17.64 -17.05 5.64
C GLU A 197 18.51 -15.88 5.16
N PRO A 198 19.17 -16.00 3.99
CA PRO A 198 19.97 -14.91 3.41
C PRO A 198 19.06 -13.77 2.94
N ASP A 199 19.48 -12.53 3.21
CA ASP A 199 18.81 -11.27 2.88
C ASP A 199 17.34 -11.21 3.30
N ALA A 200 16.99 -11.93 4.38
CA ALA A 200 15.64 -11.99 4.90
C ALA A 200 15.44 -10.97 6.03
N ALA A 201 14.72 -9.89 5.73
CA ALA A 201 13.89 -9.16 6.68
C ALA A 201 12.52 -9.07 6.01
N ASN A 202 11.57 -9.86 6.49
CA ASN A 202 10.24 -9.88 5.88
C ASN A 202 9.13 -10.23 6.87
N PHE A 203 7.94 -9.69 6.60
CA PHE A 203 6.69 -10.09 7.22
C PHE A 203 5.86 -10.99 6.30
N ASN A 204 5.43 -12.13 6.82
CA ASN A 204 4.53 -13.04 6.12
C ASN A 204 3.07 -12.82 6.54
N ASN A 205 2.28 -12.27 5.62
CA ASN A 205 0.86 -12.01 5.83
C ASN A 205 0.03 -13.27 6.15
N THR A 206 0.38 -14.44 5.63
CA THR A 206 -0.39 -15.69 5.80
C THR A 206 -0.16 -16.29 7.18
N THR A 207 1.10 -16.41 7.60
CA THR A 207 1.46 -17.03 8.88
C THR A 207 1.53 -16.04 10.04
N GLN A 208 1.43 -14.74 9.76
CA GLN A 208 1.65 -13.66 10.74
C GLN A 208 2.98 -13.85 11.47
N SER A 209 4.05 -13.95 10.69
CA SER A 209 5.39 -14.15 11.22
C SER A 209 6.42 -13.25 10.55
N ILE A 210 7.44 -12.84 11.30
CA ILE A 210 8.58 -12.08 10.78
C ILE A 210 9.82 -12.96 10.78
N CYS A 211 10.58 -12.93 9.69
CA CYS A 211 11.88 -13.58 9.55
C CYS A 211 12.97 -12.51 9.60
N LEU A 212 13.89 -12.59 10.57
CA LEU A 212 15.11 -11.78 10.60
C LEU A 212 16.30 -12.71 10.41
N GLY A 213 16.87 -12.67 9.22
CA GLY A 213 17.95 -13.51 8.75
C GLY A 213 19.31 -12.81 8.83
N TYR A 214 20.15 -13.09 7.84
CA TYR A 214 21.51 -12.53 7.73
C TYR A 214 21.72 -11.85 6.39
N VAL A 215 22.70 -10.96 6.31
CA VAL A 215 23.09 -10.32 5.03
C VAL A 215 23.93 -11.31 4.22
N SER A 216 23.54 -11.64 3.00
CA SER A 216 24.21 -12.72 2.23
C SER A 216 25.67 -12.39 1.89
N SER A 217 25.98 -11.12 1.61
CA SER A 217 27.34 -10.63 1.39
C SER A 217 28.20 -10.71 2.66
N ASN A 218 27.57 -10.78 3.84
CA ASN A 218 28.24 -10.91 5.12
C ASN A 218 27.41 -11.65 6.17
N PRO A 219 27.49 -13.00 6.23
CA PRO A 219 26.63 -13.80 7.11
C PRO A 219 26.79 -13.56 8.62
N THR A 220 27.84 -12.84 9.04
CA THR A 220 28.04 -12.43 10.43
C THR A 220 27.15 -11.27 10.84
N VAL A 221 26.67 -10.51 9.86
CA VAL A 221 25.74 -9.39 10.03
C VAL A 221 24.31 -9.92 10.01
N LYS A 222 23.56 -9.62 11.06
CA LYS A 222 22.20 -10.12 11.27
C LYS A 222 21.21 -8.97 11.24
N TRP A 223 20.07 -9.17 10.59
CA TRP A 223 19.02 -8.15 10.52
C TRP A 223 18.49 -7.75 11.90
N ALA A 224 18.42 -8.71 12.83
CA ALA A 224 18.02 -8.47 14.22
C ALA A 224 19.00 -7.60 15.05
N GLN A 225 20.18 -7.26 14.51
CA GLN A 225 21.10 -6.28 15.13
C GLN A 225 20.70 -4.83 14.80
N ASP A 226 19.85 -4.61 13.80
CA ASP A 226 19.32 -3.30 13.42
C ASP A 226 17.89 -3.14 13.93
N ASN A 227 17.71 -2.29 14.93
CA ASN A 227 16.41 -2.00 15.53
C ASN A 227 15.40 -1.45 14.51
N THR A 228 15.85 -0.69 13.52
CA THR A 228 14.95 -0.09 12.52
C THR A 228 14.36 -1.12 11.56
N ALA A 229 15.10 -2.22 11.29
CA ALA A 229 14.55 -3.37 10.57
C ALA A 229 13.44 -4.05 11.39
N ILE A 230 13.65 -4.26 12.69
CA ILE A 230 12.62 -4.84 13.58
C ILE A 230 11.36 -3.97 13.59
N TYR A 231 11.50 -2.64 13.67
CA TYR A 231 10.37 -1.71 13.65
C TYR A 231 9.63 -1.70 12.32
N HIS A 232 10.36 -1.70 11.20
CA HIS A 232 9.79 -1.75 9.86
C HIS A 232 8.96 -3.03 9.63
N GLU A 233 9.51 -4.21 9.92
CA GLU A 233 8.77 -5.47 9.73
C GLU A 233 7.54 -5.57 10.64
N THR A 234 7.65 -5.02 11.85
CA THR A 234 6.50 -4.91 12.76
C THR A 234 5.46 -3.91 12.23
N GLY A 235 5.91 -2.87 11.51
CA GLY A 235 5.07 -1.90 10.82
C GLY A 235 4.12 -2.56 9.81
N HIS A 236 4.57 -3.53 9.03
CA HIS A 236 3.68 -4.30 8.13
C HIS A 236 2.57 -5.03 8.89
N PHE A 237 2.90 -5.62 10.04
CA PHE A 237 1.90 -6.25 10.91
C PHE A 237 0.88 -5.22 11.40
N PHE A 238 1.31 -4.04 11.84
CA PHE A 238 0.41 -2.97 12.30
C PHE A 238 -0.50 -2.44 11.19
N GLN A 239 0.01 -2.26 9.98
CA GLN A 239 -0.80 -1.89 8.81
C GLN A 239 -1.89 -2.92 8.54
N LYS A 240 -1.54 -4.21 8.60
CA LYS A 240 -2.52 -5.30 8.48
C LYS A 240 -3.58 -5.22 9.57
N LEU A 241 -3.23 -4.92 10.82
CA LEU A 241 -4.21 -4.73 11.89
C LEU A 241 -5.13 -3.54 11.60
N GLN A 242 -4.57 -2.38 11.23
CA GLN A 242 -5.30 -1.14 10.95
C GLN A 242 -6.27 -1.27 9.77
N LEU A 243 -5.84 -1.90 8.67
CA LEU A 243 -6.71 -2.20 7.53
C LEU A 243 -7.89 -3.09 7.92
N ASN A 244 -7.70 -4.01 8.87
CA ASN A 244 -8.70 -5.01 9.21
C ASN A 244 -9.54 -4.68 10.46
N LEU A 245 -9.46 -3.46 11.00
CA LEU A 245 -10.20 -3.06 12.20
C LEU A 245 -11.71 -3.29 12.06
N ARG A 246 -12.27 -3.08 10.86
CA ARG A 246 -13.71 -3.21 10.57
C ARG A 246 -14.12 -4.58 10.03
N ASN A 247 -13.17 -5.49 9.82
CA ASN A 247 -13.43 -6.78 9.19
C ASN A 247 -13.74 -7.86 10.23
N PRO A 248 -14.64 -8.81 9.90
CA PRO A 248 -14.97 -9.89 10.81
C PRO A 248 -13.73 -10.73 11.15
N LEU A 249 -13.73 -11.30 12.36
CA LEU A 249 -12.64 -12.14 12.86
C LEU A 249 -12.35 -13.36 11.99
N ILE A 250 -13.41 -13.91 11.42
CA ILE A 250 -13.40 -15.06 10.51
C ILE A 250 -13.93 -14.56 9.17
N GLY A 251 -13.12 -14.70 8.13
CA GLY A 251 -13.47 -14.26 6.79
C GLY A 251 -12.28 -13.66 6.04
N PRO A 252 -12.53 -13.09 4.85
CA PRO A 252 -11.52 -12.42 4.05
C PRO A 252 -10.85 -11.29 4.85
N ARG A 253 -9.54 -11.14 4.66
CA ARG A 253 -8.73 -10.05 5.20
C ARG A 253 -8.05 -9.32 4.06
N VAL A 254 -7.78 -8.04 4.27
CA VAL A 254 -7.07 -7.16 3.34
C VAL A 254 -5.63 -6.97 3.79
N ASN A 255 -4.70 -6.69 2.88
CA ASN A 255 -3.30 -6.38 3.18
C ASN A 255 -2.80 -5.30 2.22
N MET A 256 -1.81 -4.52 2.63
CA MET A 256 -1.12 -3.58 1.73
C MET A 256 -0.37 -4.35 0.65
N GLY A 257 -0.81 -4.22 -0.59
CA GLY A 257 -0.13 -4.63 -1.83
C GLY A 257 0.50 -6.03 -1.85
N THR A 258 1.42 -6.19 -2.80
CA THR A 258 2.26 -7.38 -3.02
C THR A 258 3.74 -7.03 -2.92
N LEU A 259 4.62 -8.04 -3.03
CA LEU A 259 6.08 -7.83 -3.10
C LEU A 259 6.54 -7.17 -4.41
N PHE A 260 5.72 -7.25 -5.45
CA PHE A 260 5.99 -6.57 -6.71
C PHE A 260 5.41 -5.16 -6.67
N TYR A 261 5.86 -4.29 -7.57
CA TYR A 261 5.37 -2.92 -7.61
C TYR A 261 3.85 -2.86 -7.76
N ASP A 262 3.22 -2.33 -6.72
CA ASP A 262 1.91 -1.71 -6.75
C ASP A 262 1.92 -0.52 -5.78
N GLU A 263 1.04 0.46 -5.99
CA GLU A 263 1.06 1.67 -5.16
C GLU A 263 0.64 1.38 -3.70
N ALA A 264 -0.15 0.34 -3.44
CA ALA A 264 -0.56 -0.02 -2.08
C ALA A 264 0.61 -0.59 -1.28
N GLY A 265 1.40 -1.49 -1.86
CA GLY A 265 2.62 -2.06 -1.30
C GLY A 265 3.66 -0.97 -1.07
N SER A 266 3.84 -0.09 -2.05
CA SER A 266 4.71 1.08 -1.92
C SER A 266 4.32 2.00 -0.75
N ILE A 267 3.04 2.36 -0.62
CA ILE A 267 2.57 3.11 0.55
C ILE A 267 2.84 2.32 1.84
N GLY A 268 2.68 0.99 1.80
CA GLY A 268 2.97 0.10 2.93
C GLY A 268 4.43 0.15 3.37
N GLU A 269 5.37 0.11 2.43
CA GLU A 269 6.81 0.26 2.71
C GLU A 269 7.13 1.61 3.37
N GLY A 270 6.57 2.71 2.83
CA GLY A 270 6.74 4.04 3.40
C GLY A 270 6.13 4.21 4.80
N LEU A 271 4.99 3.55 5.05
CA LEU A 271 4.39 3.49 6.39
C LEU A 271 5.25 2.68 7.35
N SER A 272 5.82 1.55 6.92
CA SER A 272 6.74 0.73 7.72
C SER A 272 8.00 1.49 8.11
N ASP A 273 8.59 2.24 7.17
CA ASP A 273 9.69 3.15 7.44
C ASP A 273 9.28 4.22 8.47
N TYR A 274 8.11 4.84 8.29
CA TYR A 274 7.60 5.83 9.25
C TYR A 274 7.35 5.25 10.66
N TYR A 275 6.96 3.97 10.80
CA TYR A 275 6.87 3.32 12.11
C TYR A 275 8.22 3.24 12.83
N SER A 276 9.33 3.15 12.09
CA SER A 276 10.67 3.26 12.68
C SER A 276 10.90 4.67 13.23
N TYR A 277 10.62 5.70 12.44
CA TYR A 277 10.68 7.11 12.88
C TYR A 277 9.77 7.39 14.08
N PHE A 278 8.57 6.81 14.11
CA PHE A 278 7.62 6.94 15.22
C PHE A 278 8.20 6.45 16.56
N VAL A 279 9.06 5.44 16.54
CA VAL A 279 9.67 4.88 17.76
C VAL A 279 10.92 5.64 18.18
N ASN A 280 11.83 5.96 17.26
CA ASN A 280 13.17 6.46 17.59
C ASN A 280 13.46 7.89 17.08
N GLY A 281 12.59 8.48 16.28
CA GLY A 281 12.74 9.82 15.70
C GLY A 281 13.87 9.96 14.68
N ARG A 282 14.41 8.86 14.16
CA ARG A 282 15.52 8.85 13.18
C ARG A 282 14.95 8.82 11.77
N THR A 283 15.56 9.60 10.88
CA THR A 283 15.10 9.78 9.50
C THR A 283 15.83 8.89 8.48
N HIS A 284 16.39 7.76 8.93
CA HIS A 284 17.06 6.79 8.07
C HIS A 284 16.76 5.36 8.55
N PHE A 285 16.50 4.47 7.60
CA PHE A 285 16.16 3.07 7.83
C PHE A 285 17.35 2.15 7.51
N ALA A 286 17.70 1.26 8.44
CA ALA A 286 18.59 0.11 8.29
C ALA A 286 20.06 0.40 7.91
N GLU A 287 20.69 1.43 8.48
CA GLU A 287 22.08 1.80 8.20
C GLU A 287 23.07 0.66 8.45
N TRP A 288 22.81 -0.19 9.45
CA TRP A 288 23.71 -1.30 9.77
C TRP A 288 23.52 -2.48 8.83
N ALA A 289 22.32 -3.05 8.78
CA ALA A 289 22.09 -4.29 8.05
C ALA A 289 22.02 -4.08 6.52
N ALA A 290 21.36 -3.02 6.07
CA ALA A 290 21.11 -2.77 4.65
C ALA A 290 22.09 -1.75 4.05
N GLY A 291 22.37 -0.67 4.77
CA GLY A 291 23.17 0.44 4.26
C GLY A 291 24.63 0.09 4.12
N ARG A 292 25.26 -0.27 5.24
CA ARG A 292 26.70 -0.52 5.32
C ARG A 292 27.20 -1.62 4.38
N PHE A 293 26.38 -2.65 4.10
CA PHE A 293 26.82 -3.86 3.42
C PHE A 293 26.12 -4.14 2.08
N SER A 294 25.02 -3.43 1.76
CA SER A 294 24.21 -3.72 0.58
C SER A 294 23.69 -2.48 -0.17
N ASN A 295 24.04 -1.24 0.27
CA ASN A 295 23.50 0.01 -0.31
C ASN A 295 21.96 -0.03 -0.46
N ALA A 296 21.27 -0.52 0.56
CA ALA A 296 19.82 -0.74 0.54
C ALA A 296 19.09 -0.05 1.71
N SER A 297 19.81 0.72 2.55
CA SER A 297 19.19 1.54 3.60
C SER A 297 18.47 2.74 2.99
N ARG A 298 17.38 3.22 3.58
CA ARG A 298 16.55 4.26 2.95
C ARG A 298 16.51 5.54 3.78
N PRO A 299 16.72 6.72 3.17
CA PRO A 299 16.40 7.98 3.81
C PRO A 299 14.87 8.15 3.93
N MET A 300 14.43 8.85 4.97
CA MET A 300 13.05 9.29 5.18
C MET A 300 12.92 10.82 5.20
N SER A 301 13.99 11.52 4.80
CA SER A 301 14.03 12.98 4.72
C SER A 301 15.02 13.42 3.64
N GLU A 302 14.66 14.46 2.92
CA GLU A 302 15.49 15.07 1.87
C GLU A 302 16.76 15.72 2.41
N ARG A 303 16.90 15.85 3.74
CA ARG A 303 18.14 16.31 4.37
C ARG A 303 19.23 15.24 4.37
N ASP A 304 18.89 13.99 4.08
CA ASP A 304 19.83 12.88 4.13
C ASP A 304 20.84 12.96 2.97
N PRO A 305 22.15 12.80 3.26
CA PRO A 305 23.19 12.87 2.24
C PRO A 305 23.19 11.69 1.25
N ALA A 306 22.36 10.65 1.45
CA ALA A 306 22.17 9.58 0.47
C ALA A 306 21.50 10.09 -0.82
N HIS A 307 20.79 11.21 -0.77
CA HIS A 307 20.21 11.82 -1.96
C HIS A 307 21.28 12.46 -2.86
N VAL A 308 20.95 12.53 -4.15
CA VAL A 308 21.76 13.29 -5.10
C VAL A 308 21.70 14.78 -4.83
N ALA A 309 22.73 15.49 -5.26
CA ALA A 309 22.77 16.95 -5.17
C ALA A 309 21.55 17.58 -5.85
N GLY A 310 20.96 18.60 -5.20
CA GLY A 310 19.79 19.31 -5.69
C GLY A 310 18.45 18.86 -5.07
N ILE A 311 18.44 17.76 -4.31
CA ILE A 311 17.32 17.37 -3.45
C ILE A 311 17.51 17.99 -2.07
N SER A 312 16.48 18.64 -1.54
CA SER A 312 16.49 19.24 -0.19
C SER A 312 15.07 19.41 0.36
N THR A 313 14.95 19.96 1.58
CA THR A 313 13.65 20.31 2.17
C THR A 313 13.04 21.59 1.62
N ASP A 314 13.73 22.30 0.73
CA ASP A 314 13.17 23.47 0.07
C ASP A 314 11.99 23.05 -0.82
N PRO A 315 10.84 23.75 -0.77
CA PRO A 315 9.63 23.35 -1.49
C PRO A 315 9.86 23.04 -2.97
N ASP A 316 10.73 23.76 -3.67
CA ASP A 316 10.99 23.58 -5.10
C ASP A 316 12.02 22.47 -5.41
N GLN A 317 12.76 22.00 -4.40
CA GLN A 317 13.84 21.00 -4.54
C GLN A 317 13.44 19.60 -4.05
N ARG A 318 12.27 19.45 -3.41
CA ARG A 318 11.74 18.13 -3.05
C ARG A 318 11.45 17.31 -4.30
N LEU A 319 11.86 16.04 -4.26
CA LEU A 319 11.44 15.03 -5.23
C LEU A 319 9.91 14.83 -5.12
N SER A 320 9.25 14.64 -6.26
CA SER A 320 7.79 14.60 -6.32
C SER A 320 7.27 13.38 -7.07
N TYR A 321 5.99 13.06 -6.85
CA TYR A 321 5.25 12.14 -7.68
C TYR A 321 5.07 12.69 -9.12
N PRO A 322 5.21 11.86 -10.18
CA PRO A 322 5.57 10.44 -10.17
C PRO A 322 7.09 10.20 -10.31
N GLN A 323 7.94 11.23 -10.27
CA GLN A 323 9.39 11.06 -10.40
C GLN A 323 9.99 10.16 -9.30
N PHE A 324 9.38 10.16 -8.12
CA PHE A 324 9.77 9.30 -7.00
C PHE A 324 9.61 7.78 -7.28
N LEU A 325 8.72 7.39 -8.21
CA LEU A 325 8.28 5.99 -8.34
C LEU A 325 9.35 5.01 -8.82
N ASP A 326 10.41 5.50 -9.44
CA ASP A 326 11.53 4.69 -9.91
C ASP A 326 12.90 5.26 -9.48
N TYR A 327 12.91 6.11 -8.45
CA TYR A 327 14.12 6.76 -7.93
C TYR A 327 14.80 5.90 -6.85
N ASN A 328 16.00 5.41 -7.14
CA ASN A 328 16.89 4.78 -6.17
C ASN A 328 18.00 5.79 -5.76
N PRO A 329 18.16 6.14 -4.47
CA PRO A 329 19.19 7.08 -4.03
C PRO A 329 20.63 6.60 -4.29
N TYR A 330 20.87 5.28 -4.31
CA TYR A 330 22.20 4.71 -4.58
C TYR A 330 22.50 4.55 -6.07
N GLU A 331 21.47 4.46 -6.90
CA GLU A 331 21.58 4.32 -8.35
C GLU A 331 20.62 5.29 -9.07
N PRO A 332 20.77 6.60 -8.87
CA PRO A 332 19.79 7.61 -9.29
C PRO A 332 19.65 7.75 -10.81
N SER A 333 20.60 7.24 -11.58
CA SER A 333 20.54 7.19 -13.04
C SER A 333 19.78 5.99 -13.58
N PHE A 334 19.50 4.98 -12.74
CA PHE A 334 18.83 3.74 -13.14
C PHE A 334 17.38 3.74 -12.64
N PRO A 335 16.38 3.76 -13.54
CA PRO A 335 14.99 3.67 -13.13
C PRO A 335 14.73 2.29 -12.51
N THR A 336 14.37 2.26 -11.23
CA THR A 336 14.12 1.02 -10.48
C THR A 336 12.67 0.95 -10.02
N GLU A 337 11.85 0.12 -10.67
CA GLU A 337 10.48 -0.15 -10.25
C GLU A 337 10.46 -1.11 -9.04
N ASP A 338 10.31 -0.56 -7.85
CA ASP A 338 10.34 -1.30 -6.58
C ASP A 338 9.50 -0.59 -5.50
N VAL A 339 8.80 -1.37 -4.68
CA VAL A 339 7.90 -0.83 -3.64
C VAL A 339 8.66 -0.08 -2.55
N HIS A 340 9.87 -0.51 -2.20
CA HIS A 340 10.66 0.10 -1.12
C HIS A 340 11.16 1.49 -1.52
N TYR A 341 11.67 1.64 -2.74
CA TYR A 341 12.14 2.93 -3.23
C TYR A 341 10.99 3.90 -3.51
N SER A 342 9.94 3.45 -4.19
CA SER A 342 8.76 4.29 -4.40
C SER A 342 8.07 4.66 -3.08
N GLY A 343 8.14 3.79 -2.07
CA GLY A 343 7.49 3.99 -0.77
C GLY A 343 8.10 5.13 0.05
N MET A 344 9.37 5.46 -0.21
CA MET A 344 10.06 6.58 0.44
C MET A 344 9.27 7.89 0.34
N ILE A 345 8.50 8.14 -0.73
CA ILE A 345 7.69 9.36 -0.84
C ILE A 345 6.72 9.53 0.33
N ILE A 346 6.15 8.43 0.85
CA ILE A 346 5.23 8.45 2.00
C ILE A 346 6.00 8.68 3.28
N SER A 347 7.12 8.01 3.50
CA SER A 347 7.92 8.23 4.72
C SER A 347 8.43 9.67 4.80
N HIS A 348 8.88 10.24 3.67
CA HIS A 348 9.29 11.65 3.57
C HIS A 348 8.13 12.60 3.88
N TYR A 349 6.97 12.40 3.25
CA TYR A 349 5.80 13.23 3.50
C TYR A 349 5.37 13.18 4.97
N LEU A 350 5.35 12.00 5.60
CA LEU A 350 4.90 11.85 7.00
C LEU A 350 5.92 12.42 8.00
N VAL A 351 7.22 12.31 7.73
CA VAL A 351 8.26 13.01 8.51
C VAL A 351 8.09 14.52 8.38
N ALA A 352 7.95 15.04 7.15
CA ALA A 352 7.74 16.47 6.93
C ALA A 352 6.45 16.99 7.56
N LEU A 353 5.36 16.22 7.51
CA LEU A 353 4.12 16.55 8.22
C LEU A 353 4.32 16.58 9.72
N THR A 354 5.08 15.64 10.28
CA THR A 354 5.39 15.65 11.72
C THR A 354 6.15 16.92 12.10
N GLU A 355 7.20 17.28 11.35
CA GLU A 355 7.96 18.50 11.57
C GLU A 355 7.09 19.77 11.40
N ASP A 356 6.20 19.81 10.40
CA ASP A 356 5.31 20.95 10.20
C ASP A 356 4.25 21.06 11.31
N LEU A 357 3.80 19.94 11.90
CA LEU A 357 2.94 19.95 13.08
C LEU A 357 3.68 20.39 14.36
N GLU A 358 4.94 20.00 14.53
CA GLU A 358 5.80 20.51 15.61
C GLU A 358 5.89 22.04 15.55
N ASP A 359 6.08 22.61 14.35
CA ASP A 359 6.19 24.05 14.13
C ASP A 359 4.84 24.79 14.19
N LYS A 360 3.87 24.40 13.34
CA LYS A 360 2.61 25.14 13.15
C LYS A 360 1.59 24.90 14.26
N CYS A 361 1.59 23.71 14.84
CA CYS A 361 0.68 23.35 15.94
C CYS A 361 1.38 23.37 17.31
N VAL A 362 2.67 23.73 17.37
CA VAL A 362 3.44 23.80 18.62
C VAL A 362 3.32 22.49 19.42
N MET A 363 3.38 21.37 18.71
CA MET A 363 3.30 20.03 19.30
C MET A 363 4.69 19.54 19.68
N SER A 364 4.78 18.70 20.72
CA SER A 364 5.98 17.90 20.89
C SER A 364 6.08 16.90 19.73
N ARG A 365 7.28 16.46 19.34
CA ARG A 365 7.46 15.41 18.33
C ARG A 365 6.60 14.18 18.60
N ARG A 366 6.51 13.77 19.87
CA ARG A 366 5.71 12.62 20.29
C ARG A 366 4.21 12.84 20.01
N ASP A 367 3.67 14.00 20.36
CA ASP A 367 2.26 14.31 20.12
C ASP A 367 1.95 14.44 18.62
N ALA A 368 2.86 15.07 17.87
CA ALA A 368 2.76 15.19 16.42
C ALA A 368 2.79 13.82 15.74
N SER A 369 3.75 12.96 16.10
CA SER A 369 3.84 11.61 15.55
C SER A 369 2.65 10.74 15.97
N ASP A 370 2.17 10.89 17.21
CA ASP A 370 0.97 10.21 17.70
C ASP A 370 -0.29 10.61 16.94
N LEU A 371 -0.38 11.88 16.52
CA LEU A 371 -1.46 12.37 15.67
C LEU A 371 -1.34 11.83 14.23
N VAL A 372 -0.14 11.74 13.67
CA VAL A 372 0.05 11.15 12.35
C VAL A 372 -0.37 9.67 12.33
N ILE A 373 0.02 8.87 13.34
CA ILE A 373 -0.42 7.46 13.44
C ILE A 373 -1.94 7.33 13.65
N HIS A 374 -2.55 8.27 14.37
CA HIS A 374 -4.01 8.33 14.48
C HIS A 374 -4.67 8.52 13.09
N LEU A 375 -4.15 9.44 12.27
CA LEU A 375 -4.65 9.71 10.93
C LEU A 375 -4.42 8.54 9.96
N VAL A 376 -3.27 7.87 10.07
CA VAL A 376 -3.00 6.60 9.36
C VAL A 376 -4.02 5.54 9.76
N SER A 377 -4.33 5.40 11.05
CA SER A 377 -5.29 4.42 11.56
C SER A 377 -6.70 4.65 11.01
N GLU A 378 -7.18 5.90 11.01
CA GLU A 378 -8.46 6.28 10.40
C GLU A 378 -8.48 5.98 8.89
N THR A 379 -7.39 6.31 8.19
CA THR A 379 -7.28 6.15 6.74
C THR A 379 -7.28 4.69 6.32
N LEU A 380 -6.48 3.84 6.97
CA LEU A 380 -6.42 2.41 6.67
C LEU A 380 -7.70 1.67 7.10
N ALA A 381 -8.32 2.06 8.23
CA ALA A 381 -9.59 1.47 8.66
C ALA A 381 -10.73 1.73 7.66
N GLU A 382 -10.71 2.88 6.97
CA GLU A 382 -11.67 3.19 5.90
C GLU A 382 -11.44 2.31 4.67
N TYR A 383 -10.21 2.21 4.19
CA TYR A 383 -9.90 1.45 2.98
C TYR A 383 -10.11 -0.04 3.12
N GLY A 384 -9.74 -0.59 4.27
CA GLY A 384 -9.81 -2.02 4.47
C GLY A 384 -11.21 -2.52 4.85
N ASP A 385 -12.23 -1.67 4.86
CA ASP A 385 -13.58 -2.05 5.27
C ASP A 385 -14.30 -2.95 4.24
N LEU A 386 -14.31 -4.26 4.52
CA LEU A 386 -15.06 -5.25 3.75
C LEU A 386 -16.53 -5.37 4.19
N SER A 387 -16.92 -4.74 5.31
CA SER A 387 -18.32 -4.69 5.76
C SER A 387 -19.17 -3.72 4.95
N SER A 388 -18.53 -2.87 4.14
CA SER A 388 -19.17 -1.82 3.35
C SER A 388 -19.92 -0.80 4.21
N THR A 389 -19.38 -0.41 5.36
CA THR A 389 -20.03 0.58 6.25
C THR A 389 -19.32 1.93 6.27
N GLY A 390 -18.00 1.96 6.02
CA GLY A 390 -17.14 3.14 5.94
C GLY A 390 -16.86 3.80 7.28
N THR A 391 -17.89 4.15 8.05
CA THR A 391 -17.76 4.95 9.28
C THR A 391 -18.76 4.55 10.37
N GLN A 392 -18.57 5.14 11.55
CA GLN A 392 -19.56 5.28 12.59
C GLN A 392 -20.04 6.74 12.62
N SER A 393 -21.32 6.99 12.29
CA SER A 393 -21.89 8.34 12.21
C SER A 393 -22.31 8.88 13.59
N VAL A 394 -22.17 10.20 13.76
CA VAL A 394 -22.63 10.94 14.95
C VAL A 394 -24.16 11.01 15.03
N SER A 395 -24.89 10.84 13.92
CA SER A 395 -26.36 10.80 13.91
C SER A 395 -26.88 9.36 13.86
N SER A 396 -27.54 8.92 14.94
CA SER A 396 -28.25 7.65 15.02
C SER A 396 -29.56 7.61 14.19
N SER A 397 -29.92 8.69 13.50
CA SER A 397 -31.24 8.90 12.88
C SER A 397 -31.28 8.77 11.36
N LEU A 398 -30.18 8.45 10.67
CA LEU A 398 -30.23 8.09 9.25
C LEU A 398 -29.86 6.62 9.09
N ILE A 399 -30.90 5.78 9.01
CA ILE A 399 -30.86 4.34 8.70
C ILE A 399 -30.57 4.15 7.19
N LEU A 400 -29.58 4.88 6.67
CA LEU A 400 -28.97 4.61 5.37
C LEU A 400 -27.50 4.36 5.70
N ARG A 401 -27.17 3.11 6.04
CA ARG A 401 -25.78 2.67 6.08
C ARG A 401 -25.30 2.68 4.64
N ASP A 402 -24.84 3.84 4.19
CA ASP A 402 -24.34 4.03 2.86
C ASP A 402 -23.16 3.06 2.64
N LYS A 403 -23.19 2.32 1.53
CA LYS A 403 -22.24 1.24 1.28
C LYS A 403 -21.04 1.75 0.49
N ILE A 404 -19.85 1.66 1.09
CA ILE A 404 -18.54 1.74 0.40
C ILE A 404 -18.10 0.36 -0.09
N ASN A 405 -17.13 0.30 -1.00
CA ASN A 405 -16.67 -0.93 -1.65
C ASN A 405 -17.84 -1.74 -2.24
N LEU A 406 -18.79 -1.05 -2.86
CA LEU A 406 -20.05 -1.55 -3.43
C LEU A 406 -21.00 -2.22 -2.41
N ASN A 407 -20.64 -3.40 -1.89
CA ASN A 407 -21.33 -4.11 -0.82
C ASN A 407 -20.46 -5.27 -0.28
N SER A 408 -20.87 -5.86 0.85
CA SER A 408 -20.11 -6.90 1.55
C SER A 408 -19.81 -8.17 0.73
N SER A 409 -20.56 -8.45 -0.35
CA SER A 409 -20.32 -9.60 -1.22
C SER A 409 -19.24 -9.34 -2.28
N HIS A 410 -19.01 -8.07 -2.63
CA HIS A 410 -18.05 -7.66 -3.66
C HIS A 410 -16.90 -6.81 -3.11
N SER A 411 -16.93 -6.44 -1.84
CA SER A 411 -15.99 -5.51 -1.23
C SER A 411 -14.53 -5.96 -1.34
N SER A 412 -14.27 -7.27 -1.28
CA SER A 412 -12.93 -7.84 -1.49
C SER A 412 -12.43 -7.59 -2.92
N ASP A 413 -13.26 -7.79 -3.93
CA ASP A 413 -12.88 -7.58 -5.33
C ASP A 413 -12.75 -6.09 -5.65
N TRP A 414 -13.59 -5.26 -5.02
CA TRP A 414 -13.49 -3.80 -5.10
C TRP A 414 -12.15 -3.31 -4.56
N TYR A 415 -11.80 -3.79 -3.36
CA TYR A 415 -10.53 -3.46 -2.72
C TYR A 415 -9.32 -3.94 -3.53
N LYS A 416 -9.35 -5.16 -4.08
CA LYS A 416 -8.18 -5.76 -4.72
C LYS A 416 -7.94 -5.28 -6.15
N ILE A 417 -9.00 -5.02 -6.91
CA ILE A 417 -8.92 -4.89 -8.37
C ILE A 417 -9.61 -3.61 -8.86
N VAL A 418 -10.87 -3.39 -8.51
CA VAL A 418 -11.68 -2.35 -9.17
C VAL A 418 -11.32 -0.94 -8.69
N ASN A 419 -11.15 -0.75 -7.38
CA ASN A 419 -10.75 0.52 -6.78
C ASN A 419 -9.72 0.34 -5.65
N PRO A 420 -8.54 -0.24 -5.93
CA PRO A 420 -7.48 -0.42 -4.95
C PRO A 420 -6.92 0.88 -4.38
N ILE A 421 -6.17 0.74 -3.29
CA ILE A 421 -5.40 1.83 -2.69
C ILE A 421 -4.35 2.32 -3.71
N THR A 422 -4.33 3.62 -3.94
CA THR A 422 -3.37 4.35 -4.79
C THR A 422 -2.83 5.53 -4.00
N TYR A 423 -1.75 6.18 -4.45
CA TYR A 423 -1.29 7.40 -3.77
C TYR A 423 -2.37 8.48 -3.78
N ARG A 424 -3.11 8.62 -4.88
CA ARG A 424 -4.25 9.55 -4.97
C ARG A 424 -5.28 9.26 -3.90
N SER A 425 -5.78 8.02 -3.83
CA SER A 425 -6.86 7.69 -2.92
C SER A 425 -6.38 7.81 -1.47
N PHE A 426 -5.23 7.22 -1.14
CA PHE A 426 -4.62 7.31 0.19
C PHE A 426 -4.48 8.77 0.64
N MET A 427 -3.90 9.64 -0.20
CA MET A 427 -3.68 11.04 0.15
C MET A 427 -4.98 11.84 0.21
N GLN A 428 -5.98 11.54 -0.62
CA GLN A 428 -7.31 12.16 -0.53
C GLN A 428 -7.98 11.86 0.80
N THR A 429 -7.98 10.59 1.22
CA THR A 429 -8.58 10.15 2.49
C THR A 429 -7.77 10.63 3.69
N PHE A 430 -6.45 10.56 3.62
CA PHE A 430 -5.56 11.09 4.67
C PHE A 430 -5.77 12.60 4.85
N ALA A 431 -5.82 13.37 3.75
CA ALA A 431 -6.05 14.82 3.79
C ALA A 431 -7.44 15.16 4.35
N LYS A 432 -8.48 14.38 4.02
CA LYS A 432 -9.82 14.51 4.61
C LYS A 432 -9.77 14.32 6.13
N ASN A 433 -9.09 13.29 6.60
CA ASN A 433 -8.93 13.02 8.03
C ASN A 433 -8.09 14.10 8.73
N LEU A 434 -7.04 14.60 8.07
CA LEU A 434 -6.21 15.71 8.55
C LEU A 434 -7.03 16.99 8.70
N MET A 435 -7.81 17.35 7.68
CA MET A 435 -8.71 18.50 7.69
C MET A 435 -9.74 18.39 8.81
N ASN A 436 -10.38 17.22 8.98
CA ASN A 436 -11.39 17.00 10.02
C ASN A 436 -10.83 17.10 11.45
N ASN A 437 -9.53 16.85 11.65
CA ASN A 437 -8.90 16.86 12.97
C ASN A 437 -8.12 18.15 13.30
N LEU A 438 -7.70 18.93 12.30
CA LEU A 438 -6.80 20.08 12.51
C LEU A 438 -7.25 21.39 11.87
N SER A 439 -8.13 21.34 10.87
CA SER A 439 -8.71 22.56 10.30
C SER A 439 -9.84 23.04 11.20
N ASN A 440 -9.93 24.37 11.38
CA ASN A 440 -11.08 24.99 12.02
C ASN A 440 -12.28 24.93 11.07
N THR A 441 -12.91 23.75 10.96
CA THR A 441 -14.22 23.67 10.33
C THR A 441 -15.21 24.34 11.29
N ILE A 442 -15.90 25.38 10.78
CA ILE A 442 -16.87 26.21 11.53
C ILE A 442 -17.90 25.35 12.30
N ALA A 443 -18.12 24.11 11.85
CA ALA A 443 -19.05 23.17 12.44
C ALA A 443 -18.57 22.51 13.76
N ARG A 444 -17.27 22.36 14.04
CA ARG A 444 -16.76 21.59 15.22
C ARG A 444 -15.43 22.10 15.81
N PRO A 445 -15.33 23.36 16.27
CA PRO A 445 -14.10 23.92 16.83
C PRO A 445 -13.55 23.16 18.06
N ALA A 446 -14.41 22.42 18.79
CA ALA A 446 -14.01 21.62 19.94
C ALA A 446 -13.16 20.37 19.60
N LEU A 447 -12.99 20.04 18.31
CA LEU A 447 -12.20 18.89 17.85
C LEU A 447 -10.83 19.27 17.30
N ASN A 448 -10.50 20.56 17.19
CA ASN A 448 -9.22 21.01 16.68
C ASN A 448 -8.08 20.59 17.61
N ARG A 449 -7.18 19.74 17.11
CA ARG A 449 -6.05 19.20 17.89
C ARG A 449 -4.78 20.06 17.80
N CYS A 450 -4.79 21.15 17.04
CA CYS A 450 -3.61 22.00 16.78
C CYS A 450 -3.30 22.98 17.94
N ASN A 451 -3.39 22.56 19.21
CA ASN A 451 -3.10 23.37 20.41
C ASN A 451 -3.68 24.81 20.39
N ASN A 452 -4.94 24.97 19.98
CA ASN A 452 -5.63 26.26 19.76
C ASN A 452 -5.12 27.11 18.57
N GLY A 453 -4.08 26.66 17.86
CA GLY A 453 -3.70 27.14 16.53
C GLY A 453 -4.61 26.57 15.43
N ILE A 454 -4.32 26.90 14.16
CA ILE A 454 -5.08 26.42 13.00
C ILE A 454 -4.10 25.87 11.97
N TYR A 455 -4.26 24.59 11.61
CA TYR A 455 -3.60 24.00 10.45
C TYR A 455 -4.55 24.11 9.25
N THR A 456 -4.38 25.15 8.47
CA THR A 456 -5.31 25.55 7.41
C THR A 456 -5.32 24.55 6.26
N ARG A 457 -6.42 24.58 5.48
CA ARG A 457 -6.52 23.81 4.24
C ARG A 457 -5.37 24.12 3.27
N ASP A 458 -4.97 25.38 3.14
CA ASP A 458 -3.88 25.76 2.25
C ASP A 458 -2.53 25.17 2.70
N GLN A 459 -2.29 25.03 4.01
CA GLN A 459 -1.10 24.34 4.53
C GLN A 459 -1.13 22.83 4.23
N ILE A 460 -2.29 22.18 4.42
CA ILE A 460 -2.49 20.77 4.05
C ILE A 460 -2.18 20.56 2.57
N GLU A 461 -2.86 21.32 1.70
CA GLU A 461 -2.73 21.17 0.25
C GLU A 461 -1.33 21.53 -0.22
N SER A 462 -0.71 22.58 0.32
CA SER A 462 0.65 22.98 -0.06
C SER A 462 1.70 21.95 0.34
N LEU A 463 1.63 21.33 1.53
CA LEU A 463 2.58 20.29 1.91
C LEU A 463 2.40 19.03 1.06
N ILE A 464 1.16 18.63 0.80
CA ILE A 464 0.86 17.49 -0.08
C ILE A 464 1.38 17.76 -1.52
N ASP A 465 1.16 18.96 -2.05
CA ASP A 465 1.62 19.32 -3.39
C ASP A 465 3.14 19.47 -3.48
N GLN A 466 3.84 19.84 -2.41
CA GLN A 466 5.31 19.85 -2.39
C GLN A 466 5.94 18.48 -2.76
N TYR A 467 5.21 17.40 -2.50
CA TYR A 467 5.55 16.03 -2.88
C TYR A 467 4.87 15.56 -4.18
N GLY A 468 4.17 16.45 -4.89
CA GLY A 468 3.39 16.09 -6.08
C GLY A 468 2.19 15.20 -5.78
N LEU A 469 1.76 15.09 -4.52
CA LEU A 469 0.70 14.18 -4.07
C LEU A 469 -0.72 14.81 -4.06
N LEU A 470 -0.88 16.07 -4.48
CA LEU A 470 -2.19 16.75 -4.56
C LEU A 470 -2.93 16.33 -5.84
N LEU A 471 -3.11 15.01 -5.94
CA LEU A 471 -3.58 14.31 -7.12
C LEU A 471 -5.10 14.32 -7.23
N PHE A 472 -5.84 14.95 -6.33
CA PHE A 472 -7.31 14.95 -6.29
C PHE A 472 -7.89 16.35 -6.40
N ARG A 473 -9.19 16.45 -6.77
CA ARG A 473 -9.92 17.72 -6.90
C ARG A 473 -10.82 18.04 -5.71
N THR A 474 -11.14 17.03 -4.92
CA THR A 474 -12.11 17.06 -3.82
C THR A 474 -11.62 16.21 -2.67
N TYR A 475 -12.11 16.46 -1.46
CA TYR A 475 -11.80 15.64 -0.29
C TYR A 475 -12.65 14.35 -0.18
N ASN A 476 -13.53 14.08 -1.16
CA ASN A 476 -14.36 12.87 -1.27
C ASN A 476 -15.11 12.56 0.03
N GLU A 477 -15.78 13.56 0.61
CA GLU A 477 -16.61 13.42 1.81
C GLU A 477 -17.80 12.48 1.59
N ASN A 478 -18.20 12.29 0.34
CA ASN A 478 -19.17 11.29 -0.09
C ASN A 478 -18.60 9.87 -0.24
N ARG A 479 -17.29 9.63 -0.02
CA ARG A 479 -16.65 8.30 0.10
C ARG A 479 -17.02 7.30 -1.00
N ASN A 480 -17.20 7.78 -2.23
CA ASN A 480 -17.66 6.98 -3.38
C ASN A 480 -18.96 6.17 -3.12
N LEU A 481 -19.82 6.61 -2.19
CA LEU A 481 -21.00 5.85 -1.75
C LEU A 481 -21.89 5.40 -2.92
N SER A 482 -22.29 4.12 -2.88
CA SER A 482 -23.07 3.47 -3.94
C SER A 482 -24.50 4.02 -4.13
N THR A 483 -25.02 4.79 -3.17
CA THR A 483 -26.33 5.45 -3.23
C THR A 483 -26.18 6.96 -3.14
N SER A 484 -26.91 7.68 -4.01
CA SER A 484 -26.93 9.15 -4.17
C SER A 484 -27.44 9.93 -2.94
N ALA A 485 -27.59 9.28 -1.79
CA ALA A 485 -28.11 9.82 -0.52
C ALA A 485 -27.06 10.62 0.28
N GLY A 486 -25.79 10.66 -0.13
CA GLY A 486 -24.78 11.52 0.46
C GLY A 486 -25.15 13.00 0.28
N THR A 487 -25.73 13.62 1.30
CA THR A 487 -26.08 15.05 1.38
C THR A 487 -24.90 15.94 1.74
N ARG A 488 -23.69 15.39 1.84
CA ARG A 488 -22.49 16.17 2.14
C ARG A 488 -21.93 16.79 0.87
N ASP A 489 -21.81 18.11 0.89
CA ASP A 489 -21.07 18.84 -0.12
C ASP A 489 -19.61 18.39 -0.06
N ASN A 490 -19.05 18.04 -1.22
CA ASN A 490 -17.64 17.72 -1.31
C ASN A 490 -16.83 19.00 -1.24
N THR A 491 -15.80 19.05 -0.38
CA THR A 491 -14.91 20.21 -0.30
C THR A 491 -13.96 20.16 -1.50
N PRO A 492 -13.93 21.19 -2.36
CA PRO A 492 -12.97 21.27 -3.45
C PRO A 492 -11.58 21.67 -2.94
N VAL A 493 -10.56 21.14 -3.60
CA VAL A 493 -9.16 21.56 -3.47
C VAL A 493 -9.00 22.96 -4.07
N ASN A 494 -8.22 23.82 -3.43
CA ASN A 494 -7.85 25.10 -4.04
C ASN A 494 -6.83 24.88 -5.16
N ALA A 495 -7.25 25.13 -6.41
CA ALA A 495 -6.40 24.90 -7.58
C ALA A 495 -5.08 25.70 -7.56
N ILE A 496 -5.01 26.83 -6.85
CA ILE A 496 -3.80 27.64 -6.70
C ILE A 496 -2.71 26.91 -5.90
N ASN A 497 -3.10 26.00 -5.00
CA ASN A 497 -2.16 25.21 -4.21
C ASN A 497 -1.53 24.06 -5.00
N ARG A 498 -2.03 23.78 -6.21
CA ARG A 498 -1.47 22.75 -7.10
C ARG A 498 -0.37 23.34 -8.00
N LYS A 499 0.87 23.33 -7.52
CA LYS A 499 2.05 23.86 -8.21
C LYS A 499 2.90 22.77 -8.84
N LYS A 500 3.06 21.62 -8.19
CA LYS A 500 3.85 20.48 -8.71
C LYS A 500 3.01 19.34 -9.24
N SER A 501 1.87 19.03 -8.61
CA SER A 501 1.01 17.96 -9.12
C SER A 501 0.39 18.34 -10.46
N VAL A 502 0.44 17.41 -11.42
CA VAL A 502 -0.19 17.60 -12.73
C VAL A 502 -1.21 16.50 -12.95
N LEU A 503 -2.45 16.91 -13.28
CA LEU A 503 -3.52 16.00 -13.67
C LEU A 503 -3.56 15.88 -15.19
N ILE A 504 -3.74 14.67 -15.71
CA ILE A 504 -3.64 14.37 -17.14
C ILE A 504 -4.94 13.67 -17.60
N SER A 505 -5.52 14.07 -18.73
CA SER A 505 -6.67 13.37 -19.29
C SER A 505 -6.33 11.91 -19.65
N LYS A 506 -7.21 10.98 -19.31
CA LYS A 506 -7.09 9.55 -19.63
C LYS A 506 -6.97 9.27 -21.12
N ASN A 507 -7.49 10.15 -21.96
CA ASN A 507 -7.44 10.00 -23.42
C ASN A 507 -6.05 10.18 -24.01
N LEU A 508 -5.10 10.72 -23.24
CA LEU A 508 -3.70 10.81 -23.64
C LEU A 508 -2.93 9.50 -23.43
N LEU A 509 -3.52 8.51 -22.74
CA LEU A 509 -2.98 7.15 -22.69
C LEU A 509 -3.53 6.35 -23.87
N ILE A 510 -2.63 5.93 -24.74
CA ILE A 510 -2.94 5.22 -25.99
C ILE A 510 -2.02 3.99 -26.13
N LEU A 511 -2.24 3.16 -27.14
CA LEU A 511 -1.23 2.20 -27.59
C LEU A 511 -0.12 2.92 -28.35
N ASP A 512 1.09 2.34 -28.40
CA ASP A 512 2.24 2.92 -29.12
C ASP A 512 1.84 3.31 -30.55
N PRO A 513 1.89 4.63 -30.90
CA PRO A 513 1.46 5.11 -32.20
C PRO A 513 2.49 4.86 -33.30
N THR A 514 3.67 4.32 -32.97
CA THR A 514 4.71 4.00 -33.95
C THR A 514 4.17 2.99 -34.97
N THR A 515 4.37 3.27 -36.26
CA THR A 515 3.92 2.38 -37.34
C THR A 515 4.46 0.98 -37.13
N SER A 516 3.57 -0.02 -37.20
CA SER A 516 3.90 -1.44 -36.99
C SER A 516 4.35 -1.82 -35.57
N ALA A 517 4.22 -0.93 -34.58
CA ALA A 517 4.39 -1.33 -33.19
C ALA A 517 3.31 -2.33 -32.78
N SER A 518 3.71 -3.36 -32.06
CA SER A 518 2.76 -4.29 -31.44
C SER A 518 1.91 -3.57 -30.40
N SER A 519 0.61 -3.90 -30.35
CA SER A 519 -0.31 -3.42 -29.32
C SER A 519 -0.01 -4.03 -27.94
N ALA A 520 0.56 -5.24 -27.94
CA ALA A 520 0.96 -5.95 -26.74
C ALA A 520 2.13 -6.90 -27.05
N PHE A 521 2.83 -7.31 -26.01
CA PHE A 521 3.83 -8.37 -26.02
C PHE A 521 3.19 -9.62 -25.40
N VAL A 522 3.24 -10.73 -26.12
CA VAL A 522 2.73 -12.03 -25.66
C VAL A 522 3.92 -12.90 -25.28
N ILE A 523 3.87 -13.46 -24.08
CA ILE A 523 4.81 -14.46 -23.59
C ILE A 523 4.03 -15.74 -23.38
N ASP A 524 4.54 -16.81 -23.96
CA ASP A 524 4.00 -18.16 -23.84
C ASP A 524 5.10 -19.16 -23.47
N THR A 525 6.29 -18.67 -23.08
CA THR A 525 7.40 -19.52 -22.63
C THR A 525 7.01 -20.35 -21.41
N ARG A 526 7.03 -21.69 -21.56
CA ARG A 526 6.56 -22.64 -20.54
C ARG A 526 7.17 -22.42 -19.15
N SER A 527 8.48 -22.14 -19.06
CA SER A 527 9.16 -21.93 -17.79
C SER A 527 8.71 -20.66 -17.08
N GLU A 528 8.51 -19.58 -17.84
CA GLU A 528 8.08 -18.27 -17.30
C GLU A 528 6.63 -18.34 -16.82
N ILE A 529 5.75 -18.97 -17.61
CA ILE A 529 4.34 -19.12 -17.24
C ILE A 529 4.18 -20.03 -15.99
N LYS A 530 4.93 -21.13 -15.90
CA LYS A 530 4.94 -21.96 -14.67
C LYS A 530 5.40 -21.18 -13.45
N LYS A 531 6.40 -20.32 -13.61
CA LYS A 531 6.87 -19.46 -12.52
C LYS A 531 5.77 -18.49 -12.10
N ALA A 532 5.09 -17.83 -13.04
CA ALA A 532 3.98 -16.92 -12.77
C ALA A 532 2.84 -17.62 -12.01
N ILE A 533 2.35 -18.76 -12.51
CA ILE A 533 1.26 -19.55 -11.88
C ILE A 533 1.62 -19.97 -10.46
N THR A 534 2.84 -20.50 -10.27
CA THR A 534 3.29 -21.00 -8.97
C THR A 534 3.47 -19.86 -7.97
N SER A 535 4.03 -18.73 -8.40
CA SER A 535 4.22 -17.55 -7.54
C SER A 535 2.91 -16.90 -7.12
N GLY A 536 1.89 -16.93 -7.98
CA GLY A 536 0.58 -16.34 -7.72
C GLY A 536 -0.41 -17.28 -7.03
N ASN A 537 -0.07 -18.56 -6.83
CA ASN A 537 -1.02 -19.60 -6.41
C ASN A 537 -2.32 -19.59 -7.24
N LEU A 538 -2.17 -19.48 -8.56
CA LEU A 538 -3.30 -19.32 -9.48
C LEU A 538 -3.97 -20.66 -9.78
N THR A 539 -5.30 -20.65 -9.90
CA THR A 539 -6.09 -21.84 -10.27
C THR A 539 -6.41 -21.82 -11.75
N LEU A 540 -5.97 -22.85 -12.47
CA LEU A 540 -6.25 -23.05 -13.89
C LEU A 540 -7.50 -23.90 -14.13
N SER A 541 -8.00 -23.89 -15.36
CA SER A 541 -9.04 -24.78 -15.83
C SER A 541 -8.58 -26.24 -15.80
N ALA A 542 -9.50 -27.16 -15.54
CA ALA A 542 -9.26 -28.59 -15.74
C ALA A 542 -8.99 -28.97 -17.21
N GLN A 543 -9.35 -28.10 -18.17
CA GLN A 543 -9.06 -28.29 -19.59
C GLN A 543 -7.62 -27.88 -19.96
N THR A 544 -6.94 -27.15 -19.08
CA THR A 544 -5.57 -26.68 -19.27
C THR A 544 -4.60 -27.71 -18.68
N PRO A 545 -3.69 -28.31 -19.48
CA PRO A 545 -2.73 -29.28 -18.97
C PRO A 545 -1.83 -28.67 -17.89
N SER A 546 -1.67 -29.34 -16.75
CA SER A 546 -0.84 -28.86 -15.64
C SER A 546 0.65 -28.75 -16.01
N ASP A 547 1.09 -29.48 -17.03
CA ASP A 547 2.45 -29.41 -17.56
C ASP A 547 2.66 -28.28 -18.56
N LEU A 548 1.60 -27.59 -18.97
CA LEU A 548 1.55 -26.57 -20.01
C LEU A 548 2.14 -27.06 -21.33
N SER A 549 1.78 -28.29 -21.73
CA SER A 549 2.31 -28.96 -22.93
C SER A 549 2.04 -28.22 -24.25
N PHE A 550 1.02 -27.36 -24.31
CA PHE A 550 0.70 -26.56 -25.50
C PHE A 550 1.54 -25.30 -25.65
N ASN A 551 2.03 -24.71 -24.55
CA ASN A 551 2.92 -23.55 -24.58
C ASN A 551 4.18 -23.84 -25.41
N ASN A 552 4.38 -23.08 -26.49
CA ASN A 552 5.33 -23.41 -27.56
C ASN A 552 6.43 -22.36 -27.82
N ASP A 553 6.44 -21.25 -27.08
CA ASP A 553 7.41 -20.15 -27.14
C ASP A 553 7.43 -19.39 -28.48
N ASN A 554 6.27 -19.27 -29.15
CA ASN A 554 6.15 -18.57 -30.43
C ASN A 554 5.86 -17.06 -30.30
N GLY A 555 5.64 -16.56 -29.08
CA GLY A 555 5.31 -15.15 -28.80
C GLY A 555 3.94 -14.74 -29.33
N ARG A 556 3.01 -15.69 -29.48
CA ARG A 556 1.63 -15.51 -29.96
C ARG A 556 0.68 -16.24 -29.01
N MET A 557 -0.61 -16.18 -29.34
CA MET A 557 -1.65 -16.87 -28.58
C MET A 557 -2.14 -18.06 -29.41
N SER A 558 -1.89 -19.26 -28.92
CA SER A 558 -2.28 -20.51 -29.60
C SER A 558 -3.30 -21.32 -28.79
N PRO A 559 -4.06 -22.23 -29.43
CA PRO A 559 -5.03 -23.06 -28.72
C PRO A 559 -4.39 -23.93 -27.63
N GLY A 560 -4.96 -23.89 -26.42
CA GLY A 560 -4.55 -24.73 -25.29
C GLY A 560 -3.49 -24.10 -24.38
N GLU A 561 -3.04 -22.90 -24.71
CA GLU A 561 -1.97 -22.21 -23.98
C GLU A 561 -2.48 -21.41 -22.79
N VAL A 562 -1.54 -21.16 -21.86
CA VAL A 562 -1.64 -20.05 -20.92
C VAL A 562 -0.64 -19.00 -21.34
N VAL A 563 -1.09 -17.77 -21.61
CA VAL A 563 -0.21 -16.71 -22.11
C VAL A 563 -0.22 -15.51 -21.17
N ALA A 564 0.94 -14.87 -21.04
CA ALA A 564 1.12 -13.60 -20.36
C ALA A 564 1.13 -12.46 -21.38
N VAL A 565 0.41 -11.39 -21.09
CA VAL A 565 0.24 -10.24 -21.98
C VAL A 565 0.66 -8.96 -21.28
N ALA A 566 1.61 -8.23 -21.87
CA ALA A 566 1.97 -6.87 -21.48
C ALA A 566 1.51 -5.87 -22.56
N LEU A 567 0.68 -4.89 -22.21
CA LEU A 567 0.23 -3.88 -23.18
C LEU A 567 1.35 -2.88 -23.49
N ASN A 568 1.53 -2.55 -24.78
CA ASN A 568 2.48 -1.53 -25.21
C ASN A 568 1.88 -0.13 -25.10
N LEU A 569 1.57 0.29 -23.86
CA LEU A 569 0.96 1.57 -23.58
C LEU A 569 1.95 2.73 -23.78
N TYR A 570 1.44 3.83 -24.33
CA TYR A 570 2.16 5.05 -24.66
C TYR A 570 1.49 6.27 -24.03
N ASN A 571 2.30 7.07 -23.34
CA ASN A 571 1.88 8.34 -22.77
C ASN A 571 2.02 9.45 -23.82
N ASN A 572 0.91 9.88 -24.42
CA ASN A 572 0.90 10.97 -25.40
C ASN A 572 0.79 12.37 -24.75
N SER A 573 0.94 12.51 -23.44
CA SER A 573 1.00 13.81 -22.79
C SER A 573 2.43 14.37 -22.74
N ASN A 574 2.59 15.59 -22.24
CA ASN A 574 3.88 16.23 -22.01
C ASN A 574 4.38 16.08 -20.56
N THR A 575 3.70 15.25 -19.75
CA THR A 575 4.04 15.02 -18.35
C THR A 575 4.04 13.52 -18.07
N PRO A 576 4.90 12.99 -17.18
CA PRO A 576 4.84 11.57 -16.82
C PRO A 576 3.49 11.15 -16.22
N MET A 577 3.05 9.94 -16.56
CA MET A 577 1.90 9.27 -15.93
C MET A 577 2.43 8.30 -14.88
N GLY A 578 1.83 8.26 -13.69
CA GLY A 578 2.20 7.34 -12.62
C GLY A 578 1.05 6.39 -12.27
N GLY A 579 1.41 5.20 -11.78
CA GLY A 579 0.45 4.21 -11.26
C GLY A 579 -0.54 3.73 -12.30
N VAL A 580 -0.09 3.39 -13.51
CA VAL A 580 -0.99 2.93 -14.57
C VAL A 580 -1.47 1.51 -14.24
N GLN A 581 -2.78 1.34 -14.10
CA GLN A 581 -3.46 0.08 -13.81
C GLN A 581 -4.22 -0.39 -15.05
N ILE A 582 -4.00 -1.64 -15.42
CA ILE A 582 -4.68 -2.33 -16.53
C ILE A 582 -5.51 -3.46 -15.92
N LEU A 583 -6.79 -3.51 -16.26
CA LEU A 583 -7.74 -4.44 -15.71
C LEU A 583 -8.37 -5.30 -16.81
N ALA A 584 -8.29 -6.61 -16.62
CA ALA A 584 -8.93 -7.65 -17.43
C ALA A 584 -10.03 -8.40 -16.65
N ASN A 585 -10.43 -7.89 -15.48
CA ASN A 585 -11.53 -8.46 -14.72
C ASN A 585 -12.89 -8.15 -15.36
N ASP A 586 -13.86 -9.04 -15.14
CA ASP A 586 -15.23 -8.91 -15.64
C ASP A 586 -15.87 -7.59 -15.19
N TRP A 587 -16.67 -6.99 -16.07
CA TRP A 587 -17.31 -5.70 -15.79
C TRP A 587 -18.62 -5.52 -16.56
N ASN A 588 -19.33 -4.41 -16.33
CA ASN A 588 -20.63 -4.14 -16.94
C ASN A 588 -20.48 -3.53 -18.34
N HIS A 589 -20.24 -4.39 -19.34
CA HIS A 589 -20.04 -4.01 -20.75
C HIS A 589 -20.77 -4.90 -21.75
N ALA A 590 -21.73 -5.67 -21.28
CA ALA A 590 -22.63 -6.46 -22.12
C ALA A 590 -24.06 -6.35 -21.61
N SER A 591 -25.03 -6.56 -22.50
CA SER A 591 -26.44 -6.66 -22.15
C SER A 591 -27.01 -7.97 -22.65
N LEU A 592 -27.90 -8.58 -21.86
CA LEU A 592 -28.63 -9.76 -22.28
C LEU A 592 -29.60 -9.37 -23.40
N ASP A 593 -29.46 -10.02 -24.55
CA ASP A 593 -30.43 -9.92 -25.63
C ASP A 593 -31.69 -10.72 -25.25
N PRO A 594 -32.85 -10.08 -25.07
CA PRO A 594 -34.07 -10.76 -24.67
C PRO A 594 -34.60 -11.74 -25.73
N VAL A 595 -34.18 -11.61 -26.99
CA VAL A 595 -34.62 -12.48 -28.09
C VAL A 595 -33.81 -13.76 -28.12
N THR A 596 -32.48 -13.65 -28.06
CA THR A 596 -31.58 -14.80 -28.20
C THR A 596 -31.16 -15.41 -26.86
N GLY A 597 -31.30 -14.67 -25.76
CA GLY A 597 -30.83 -15.08 -24.43
C GLY A 597 -29.31 -15.07 -24.29
N TYR A 598 -28.57 -14.47 -25.23
CA TYR A 598 -27.12 -14.33 -25.19
C TYR A 598 -26.70 -12.92 -24.76
N LEU A 599 -25.53 -12.82 -24.15
CA LEU A 599 -24.91 -11.52 -23.90
C LEU A 599 -24.44 -10.92 -25.23
N LYS A 600 -24.77 -9.65 -25.46
CA LYS A 600 -24.29 -8.82 -26.56
C LYS A 600 -23.41 -7.70 -26.03
N PRO A 601 -22.28 -7.40 -26.67
CA PRO A 601 -21.39 -6.32 -26.24
C PRO A 601 -22.08 -4.95 -26.33
N CYS A 602 -21.87 -4.12 -25.30
CA CYS A 602 -22.45 -2.79 -25.17
C CYS A 602 -21.73 -1.77 -26.05
N GLN A 603 -22.50 -1.04 -26.85
CA GLN A 603 -22.08 0.22 -27.45
C GLN A 603 -22.47 1.37 -26.51
N PHE A 604 -21.46 1.98 -25.87
CA PHE A 604 -21.65 3.18 -25.04
C PHE A 604 -21.61 4.44 -25.91
N PRO A 605 -22.30 5.54 -25.53
CA PRO A 605 -22.12 6.82 -26.18
C PRO A 605 -20.75 7.44 -25.85
N THR A 606 -20.28 8.33 -26.72
CA THR A 606 -18.95 8.99 -26.62
C THR A 606 -18.78 9.84 -25.35
N SER A 607 -19.90 10.23 -24.73
CA SER A 607 -19.89 10.93 -23.45
C SER A 607 -19.59 10.03 -22.25
N MET A 608 -19.64 8.71 -22.41
CA MET A 608 -19.44 7.74 -21.33
C MET A 608 -18.22 6.84 -21.53
N SER A 609 -17.88 6.54 -22.79
CA SER A 609 -16.70 5.74 -23.13
C SER A 609 -15.94 6.38 -24.29
N ASN A 610 -14.64 6.15 -24.31
CA ASN A 610 -13.79 6.55 -25.43
C ASN A 610 -13.87 5.59 -26.62
N ASP A 611 -14.62 4.52 -26.52
CA ASP A 611 -14.87 3.57 -27.61
C ASP A 611 -16.34 3.64 -28.06
N GLN A 612 -16.59 3.35 -29.33
CA GLN A 612 -17.92 3.18 -29.91
C GLN A 612 -18.11 1.75 -30.42
N TRP A 613 -17.40 0.82 -29.78
CA TRP A 613 -17.25 -0.56 -30.22
C TRP A 613 -18.16 -1.53 -29.43
N PRO A 614 -18.66 -2.59 -30.08
CA PRO A 614 -18.74 -2.73 -31.53
C PRO A 614 -19.94 -1.91 -32.05
N LEU A 615 -19.95 -1.63 -33.36
CA LEU A 615 -21.12 -1.02 -33.98
C LEU A 615 -22.33 -1.96 -33.91
N ILE A 616 -23.54 -1.42 -34.00
CA ILE A 616 -24.77 -2.23 -34.07
C ILE A 616 -24.72 -3.22 -35.26
N SER A 617 -24.18 -2.77 -36.40
CA SER A 617 -23.95 -3.62 -37.58
C SER A 617 -22.94 -4.75 -37.34
N GLU A 618 -22.09 -4.62 -36.33
CA GLU A 618 -21.07 -5.60 -35.92
C GLU A 618 -21.54 -6.44 -34.72
N GLY A 619 -22.83 -6.38 -34.35
CA GLY A 619 -23.41 -7.17 -33.26
C GLY A 619 -23.50 -6.46 -31.91
N GLY A 620 -23.15 -5.17 -31.84
CA GLY A 620 -23.30 -4.35 -30.64
C GLY A 620 -24.75 -3.97 -30.33
N VAL A 621 -25.03 -3.66 -29.07
CA VAL A 621 -26.33 -3.13 -28.62
C VAL A 621 -26.15 -1.82 -27.86
N PRO A 622 -27.03 -0.80 -28.05
CA PRO A 622 -26.95 0.43 -27.28
C PRO A 622 -27.17 0.19 -25.78
N CYS A 623 -26.29 0.72 -24.93
CA CYS A 623 -26.43 0.56 -23.48
C CYS A 623 -26.89 1.85 -22.79
N THR A 624 -28.00 1.74 -22.04
CA THR A 624 -28.66 2.86 -21.34
C THR A 624 -28.50 2.79 -19.82
N LYS A 625 -28.02 1.68 -19.26
CA LYS A 625 -27.81 1.50 -17.82
C LYS A 625 -26.32 1.55 -17.47
N THR A 626 -25.95 2.45 -16.57
CA THR A 626 -24.55 2.71 -16.17
C THR A 626 -24.21 2.26 -14.77
N ALA A 627 -25.18 2.23 -13.86
CA ALA A 627 -24.98 1.77 -12.50
C ALA A 627 -25.25 0.26 -12.43
N ALA A 628 -24.22 -0.52 -12.15
CA ALA A 628 -24.42 -1.89 -11.72
C ALA A 628 -25.14 -1.88 -10.37
N THR A 629 -26.31 -2.51 -10.30
CA THR A 629 -26.89 -2.88 -9.00
C THR A 629 -26.05 -4.01 -8.40
N ALA A 630 -26.16 -4.23 -7.09
CA ALA A 630 -25.54 -5.36 -6.39
C ALA A 630 -25.93 -6.76 -6.92
N SER A 631 -26.79 -6.83 -7.95
CA SER A 631 -27.31 -8.03 -8.60
C SER A 631 -26.89 -8.15 -10.08
N THR A 632 -25.94 -7.33 -10.54
CA THR A 632 -25.56 -7.31 -11.97
C THR A 632 -24.56 -8.42 -12.24
N ASP A 633 -24.89 -9.32 -13.16
CA ASP A 633 -23.97 -10.36 -13.64
C ASP A 633 -22.91 -9.69 -14.54
N PHE A 634 -21.63 -9.78 -14.16
CA PHE A 634 -20.55 -9.13 -14.90
C PHE A 634 -20.15 -9.97 -16.12
N ALA A 635 -19.89 -9.31 -17.25
CA ALA A 635 -19.51 -10.01 -18.47
C ALA A 635 -17.98 -10.14 -18.57
N PRO A 636 -17.46 -11.31 -19.01
CA PRO A 636 -16.04 -11.49 -19.30
C PRO A 636 -15.52 -10.45 -20.28
N VAL A 637 -14.23 -10.11 -20.17
CA VAL A 637 -13.64 -9.02 -20.97
C VAL A 637 -13.52 -9.33 -22.46
N CYS A 638 -13.53 -10.61 -22.85
CA CYS A 638 -13.26 -11.03 -24.23
C CYS A 638 -14.53 -11.50 -24.98
N PHE A 639 -14.68 -11.02 -26.21
CA PHE A 639 -15.69 -11.45 -27.19
C PHE A 639 -15.01 -12.08 -28.40
N ILE A 640 -15.78 -12.89 -29.13
CA ILE A 640 -15.27 -13.65 -30.28
C ILE A 640 -15.90 -13.13 -31.56
N GLN A 641 -15.09 -13.01 -32.60
CA GLN A 641 -15.56 -12.70 -33.94
C GLN A 641 -16.21 -13.96 -34.56
N SER A 642 -17.47 -13.83 -34.97
CA SER A 642 -18.24 -14.84 -35.67
C SER A 642 -18.54 -14.36 -37.08
N ASN A 643 -18.08 -15.13 -38.08
CA ASN A 643 -18.39 -14.87 -39.48
C ASN A 643 -19.76 -15.48 -39.80
N GLU A 644 -20.76 -14.63 -40.04
CA GLU A 644 -22.08 -15.03 -40.52
C GLU A 644 -22.18 -14.85 -42.03
N THR A 645 -23.20 -15.44 -42.65
CA THR A 645 -23.41 -15.42 -44.11
C THR A 645 -23.53 -14.03 -44.73
N THR A 646 -23.88 -13.02 -43.93
CA THR A 646 -24.15 -11.65 -44.41
C THR A 646 -23.33 -10.57 -43.71
N SER A 647 -22.65 -10.91 -42.61
CA SER A 647 -21.85 -9.96 -41.83
C SER A 647 -20.92 -10.68 -40.85
N THR A 648 -19.84 -10.01 -40.47
CA THR A 648 -18.99 -10.44 -39.35
C THR A 648 -19.46 -9.73 -38.10
N LYS A 649 -19.70 -10.48 -37.01
CA LYS A 649 -20.24 -9.95 -35.76
C LYS A 649 -19.39 -10.37 -34.56
N TRP A 650 -19.35 -9.52 -33.55
CA TRP A 650 -18.82 -9.83 -32.23
C TRP A 650 -19.91 -10.46 -31.38
N VAL A 651 -19.63 -11.65 -30.85
CA VAL A 651 -20.58 -12.43 -30.07
C VAL A 651 -19.97 -12.87 -28.74
N SER A 652 -20.83 -13.16 -27.76
CA SER A 652 -20.37 -13.79 -26.52
C SER A 652 -19.80 -15.17 -26.77
N GLN A 653 -18.91 -15.63 -25.89
CA GLN A 653 -18.29 -16.95 -26.01
C GLN A 653 -19.33 -18.08 -25.96
N LYS A 654 -20.43 -17.90 -25.20
CA LYS A 654 -21.56 -18.84 -25.16
C LYS A 654 -22.29 -18.93 -26.50
N GLU A 655 -22.53 -17.79 -27.15
CA GLU A 655 -23.15 -17.79 -28.47
C GLU A 655 -22.25 -18.47 -29.50
N PHE A 656 -20.94 -18.19 -29.45
CA PHE A 656 -19.96 -18.83 -30.34
C PHE A 656 -19.87 -20.34 -30.10
N GLN A 657 -19.84 -20.79 -28.84
CA GLN A 657 -19.86 -22.20 -28.45
C GLN A 657 -21.07 -22.92 -29.05
N ASN A 658 -22.26 -22.33 -28.94
CA ASN A 658 -23.48 -22.90 -29.51
C ASN A 658 -23.46 -22.94 -31.04
N LYS A 659 -22.93 -21.90 -31.69
CA LYS A 659 -22.76 -21.87 -33.15
C LYS A 659 -21.80 -22.96 -33.65
N MET A 660 -20.79 -23.31 -32.85
CA MET A 660 -19.86 -24.40 -33.12
C MET A 660 -20.39 -25.79 -32.71
N ALA A 661 -21.55 -25.86 -32.03
CA ALA A 661 -22.05 -27.08 -31.39
C ALA A 661 -21.01 -27.75 -30.46
N LEU A 662 -20.20 -26.96 -29.75
CA LEU A 662 -19.23 -27.46 -28.78
C LEU A 662 -19.94 -27.80 -27.47
N ASP A 663 -19.70 -28.99 -26.91
CA ASP A 663 -20.25 -29.36 -25.60
C ASP A 663 -19.64 -28.51 -24.47
N SER A 664 -20.46 -28.09 -23.50
CA SER A 664 -20.02 -27.24 -22.39
C SER A 664 -18.92 -27.87 -21.53
N SER A 665 -18.79 -29.19 -21.51
CA SER A 665 -17.72 -29.89 -20.81
C SER A 665 -16.32 -29.59 -21.37
N PHE A 666 -16.23 -29.09 -22.61
CA PHE A 666 -14.97 -28.68 -23.26
C PHE A 666 -14.66 -27.18 -23.06
N CYS A 667 -15.54 -26.43 -22.41
CA CYS A 667 -15.27 -25.05 -22.03
C CYS A 667 -14.22 -24.97 -20.92
N LEU A 668 -13.43 -23.88 -20.90
CA LEU A 668 -12.49 -23.62 -19.80
C LEU A 668 -13.20 -23.59 -18.44
N ASP A 669 -14.44 -23.10 -18.39
CA ASP A 669 -15.33 -23.27 -17.24
C ASP A 669 -16.70 -23.79 -17.71
N PRO A 670 -17.02 -25.08 -17.45
CA PRO A 670 -18.31 -25.65 -17.82
C PRO A 670 -19.52 -24.98 -17.14
N THR A 671 -19.31 -24.28 -16.02
CA THR A 671 -20.36 -23.56 -15.29
C THR A 671 -20.54 -22.13 -15.78
N LYS A 672 -19.55 -21.58 -16.50
CA LYS A 672 -19.54 -20.23 -17.04
C LYS A 672 -19.28 -20.25 -18.55
N PRO A 673 -20.29 -20.53 -19.39
CA PRO A 673 -20.10 -20.64 -20.84
C PRO A 673 -19.67 -19.32 -21.52
N ASN A 674 -19.76 -18.17 -20.84
CA ASN A 674 -19.22 -16.91 -21.34
C ASN A 674 -17.68 -16.81 -21.21
N GLU A 675 -17.03 -17.75 -20.53
CA GLU A 675 -15.57 -17.92 -20.43
C GLU A 675 -15.11 -19.21 -21.17
N CYS A 676 -15.87 -19.67 -22.17
CA CYS A 676 -15.66 -20.99 -22.75
C CYS A 676 -14.31 -21.18 -23.49
N PHE A 677 -13.86 -20.16 -24.21
CA PHE A 677 -12.71 -20.24 -25.11
C PHE A 677 -11.50 -19.46 -24.64
N ILE A 678 -11.72 -18.33 -23.97
CA ILE A 678 -10.64 -17.50 -23.43
C ILE A 678 -11.10 -16.83 -22.15
N ARG A 679 -10.24 -16.80 -21.12
CA ARG A 679 -10.53 -16.07 -19.88
C ARG A 679 -9.27 -15.46 -19.28
N ALA A 680 -9.42 -14.29 -18.68
CA ALA A 680 -8.39 -13.74 -17.81
C ALA A 680 -8.34 -14.58 -16.51
N ILE A 681 -7.14 -14.92 -16.05
CA ILE A 681 -6.97 -15.75 -14.84
C ILE A 681 -7.15 -14.88 -13.61
N LYS A 682 -8.12 -15.22 -12.74
CA LYS A 682 -8.36 -14.50 -11.50
C LYS A 682 -7.10 -14.47 -10.61
N GLY A 683 -6.73 -13.29 -10.14
CA GLY A 683 -5.49 -13.07 -9.38
C GLY A 683 -4.28 -12.71 -10.26
N ALA A 684 -4.42 -12.82 -11.58
CA ALA A 684 -3.48 -12.30 -12.58
C ALA A 684 -4.24 -11.59 -13.72
N ASP A 685 -5.41 -11.04 -13.39
CA ASP A 685 -6.31 -10.29 -14.27
C ASP A 685 -6.10 -8.77 -14.16
N GLN A 686 -4.94 -8.35 -13.64
CA GLN A 686 -4.50 -6.97 -13.62
C GLN A 686 -2.99 -6.87 -13.87
N ALA A 687 -2.56 -5.74 -14.43
CA ALA A 687 -1.17 -5.37 -14.55
C ALA A 687 -0.97 -3.91 -14.13
N ILE A 688 0.22 -3.60 -13.61
CA ILE A 688 0.58 -2.28 -13.11
C ILE A 688 1.90 -1.85 -13.73
N TYR A 689 1.94 -0.60 -14.19
CA TYR A 689 3.15 0.09 -14.63
C TYR A 689 3.39 1.29 -13.71
N SER A 690 4.54 1.32 -13.03
CA SER A 690 4.87 2.39 -12.07
C SER A 690 4.82 3.77 -12.69
N ARG A 691 5.53 3.95 -13.80
CA ARG A 691 5.64 5.24 -14.48
C ARG A 691 5.77 5.06 -15.99
N ILE A 692 5.13 5.95 -16.74
CA ILE A 692 5.35 6.12 -18.17
C ILE A 692 5.75 7.57 -18.44
N ASN A 693 6.99 7.78 -18.88
CA ASN A 693 7.51 9.11 -19.20
C ASN A 693 6.71 9.75 -20.34
N SER A 694 6.69 11.09 -20.39
CA SER A 694 6.06 11.84 -21.47
C SER A 694 6.58 11.38 -22.82
N LYS A 695 5.69 11.17 -23.77
CA LYS A 695 6.01 10.77 -25.15
C LYS A 695 6.79 9.45 -25.25
N SER A 696 6.58 8.54 -24.29
CA SER A 696 7.27 7.25 -24.22
C SER A 696 6.31 6.10 -23.93
N THR A 697 6.80 4.87 -24.08
CA THR A 697 6.14 3.66 -23.57
C THR A 697 6.72 3.27 -22.21
N TRP A 698 6.01 2.40 -21.47
CA TRP A 698 6.52 1.88 -20.19
C TRP A 698 7.88 1.18 -20.38
N GLY A 699 7.99 0.28 -21.36
CA GLY A 699 9.21 -0.46 -21.63
C GLY A 699 10.41 0.43 -21.97
N LYS A 700 10.19 1.58 -22.63
CA LYS A 700 11.23 2.59 -22.89
C LYS A 700 11.54 3.45 -21.65
N THR A 701 10.56 3.66 -20.78
CA THR A 701 10.71 4.44 -19.54
C THR A 701 11.61 3.73 -18.53
N LEU A 702 11.42 2.42 -18.37
CA LEU A 702 12.21 1.59 -17.46
C LEU A 702 13.36 0.87 -18.17
N ALA A 703 13.72 1.28 -19.38
CA ALA A 703 14.82 0.66 -20.09
C ALA A 703 16.12 0.89 -19.32
N ASN A 704 16.94 -0.15 -19.20
CA ASN A 704 18.27 -0.03 -18.61
C ASN A 704 19.09 0.97 -19.45
N PRO A 705 19.58 2.09 -18.88
CA PRO A 705 20.25 3.15 -19.64
C PRO A 705 21.52 2.69 -20.37
N ASP A 706 22.24 1.72 -19.81
CA ASP A 706 23.51 1.24 -20.37
C ASP A 706 23.31 0.29 -21.55
N THR A 707 22.24 -0.52 -21.51
CA THR A 707 21.99 -1.58 -22.51
C THR A 707 20.86 -1.24 -23.47
N GLY A 708 20.02 -0.26 -23.13
CA GLY A 708 18.77 0.07 -23.83
C GLY A 708 17.69 -1.00 -23.74
N LYS A 709 17.89 -2.07 -22.95
CA LYS A 709 16.94 -3.17 -22.83
C LYS A 709 15.77 -2.79 -21.94
N ALA A 710 14.56 -3.16 -22.37
CA ALA A 710 13.32 -3.04 -21.61
C ALA A 710 13.41 -3.83 -20.28
N PRO A 711 12.60 -3.45 -19.26
CA PRO A 711 12.51 -4.20 -18.01
C PRO A 711 12.06 -5.64 -18.24
N ILE A 712 12.43 -6.52 -17.31
CA ILE A 712 11.96 -7.91 -17.31
C ILE A 712 10.48 -7.93 -16.93
N LEU A 713 9.68 -8.66 -17.71
CA LEU A 713 8.27 -8.87 -17.41
C LEU A 713 8.12 -9.77 -16.17
N SER A 714 7.20 -9.41 -15.29
CA SER A 714 6.94 -10.05 -14.00
C SER A 714 5.43 -10.24 -13.81
N GLY A 715 5.03 -11.03 -12.83
CA GLY A 715 3.61 -11.27 -12.54
C GLY A 715 2.79 -10.01 -12.23
N ALA A 716 3.43 -8.88 -11.88
CA ALA A 716 2.72 -7.63 -11.61
C ALA A 716 2.50 -6.74 -12.83
N ASN A 717 3.26 -6.94 -13.91
CA ASN A 717 3.21 -6.07 -15.09
C ASN A 717 2.68 -6.80 -16.35
N VAL A 718 2.12 -8.01 -16.16
CA VAL A 718 1.44 -8.80 -17.19
C VAL A 718 0.08 -9.28 -16.72
N ILE A 719 -0.83 -9.51 -17.66
CA ILE A 719 -2.11 -10.18 -17.44
C ILE A 719 -2.00 -11.59 -18.00
N LEU A 720 -2.52 -12.60 -17.27
CA LEU A 720 -2.57 -13.96 -17.78
C LEU A 720 -3.93 -14.30 -18.38
N PHE A 721 -3.91 -14.96 -19.53
CA PHE A 721 -5.08 -15.55 -20.18
C PHE A 721 -4.93 -17.05 -20.35
N GLU A 722 -5.99 -17.80 -20.09
CA GLU A 722 -6.14 -19.20 -20.54
C GLU A 722 -6.86 -19.23 -21.88
N VAL A 723 -6.36 -20.06 -22.80
CA VAL A 723 -6.91 -20.24 -24.14
C VAL A 723 -7.29 -21.70 -24.32
N SER A 724 -8.55 -21.96 -24.66
CA SER A 724 -9.03 -23.32 -24.86
C SER A 724 -8.35 -23.97 -26.06
N LYS A 725 -7.94 -25.23 -25.94
CA LYS A 725 -7.49 -26.03 -27.09
C LYS A 725 -8.56 -26.22 -28.17
N HIS A 726 -9.82 -25.94 -27.82
CA HIS A 726 -10.98 -26.05 -28.71
C HIS A 726 -11.32 -24.74 -29.43
N VAL A 727 -10.60 -23.65 -29.19
CA VAL A 727 -10.75 -22.45 -30.03
C VAL A 727 -10.13 -22.73 -31.41
N PRO A 728 -10.86 -22.55 -32.52
CA PRO A 728 -10.30 -22.79 -33.84
C PRO A 728 -9.16 -21.80 -34.16
N PRO A 729 -8.03 -22.24 -34.72
CA PRO A 729 -7.04 -21.33 -35.29
C PRO A 729 -7.67 -20.39 -36.32
N GLY A 730 -7.19 -19.13 -36.35
CA GLY A 730 -7.76 -18.05 -37.15
C GLY A 730 -8.93 -17.31 -36.49
N THR A 731 -9.42 -17.78 -35.33
CA THR A 731 -10.45 -17.05 -34.57
C THR A 731 -9.88 -15.73 -34.07
N LEU A 732 -10.59 -14.63 -34.31
CA LEU A 732 -10.24 -13.32 -33.77
C LEU A 732 -10.97 -13.08 -32.45
N VAL A 733 -10.22 -12.71 -31.43
CA VAL A 733 -10.73 -12.34 -30.10
C VAL A 733 -10.49 -10.85 -29.88
N ASP A 734 -11.47 -10.15 -29.32
CA ASP A 734 -11.30 -8.79 -28.81
C ASP A 734 -11.54 -8.78 -27.31
N CYS A 735 -10.48 -8.51 -26.55
CA CYS A 735 -10.55 -8.30 -25.12
C CYS A 735 -10.60 -6.80 -24.82
N ARG A 736 -11.71 -6.37 -24.23
CA ARG A 736 -12.04 -4.98 -23.94
C ARG A 736 -11.56 -4.61 -22.53
N LEU A 737 -10.30 -4.17 -22.46
CA LEU A 737 -9.57 -3.91 -21.22
C LEU A 737 -9.84 -2.50 -20.70
N ARG A 738 -9.83 -2.34 -19.38
CA ARG A 738 -9.98 -1.04 -18.71
C ARG A 738 -8.63 -0.58 -18.20
N VAL A 739 -8.26 0.67 -18.48
CA VAL A 739 -7.01 1.25 -18.04
C VAL A 739 -7.25 2.57 -17.32
N ARG A 740 -6.57 2.82 -16.22
CA ARG A 740 -6.56 4.11 -15.51
C ARG A 740 -5.18 4.37 -14.92
N PHE A 741 -4.95 5.57 -14.40
CA PHE A 741 -3.68 5.91 -13.74
C PHE A 741 -3.89 6.97 -12.66
N THR A 742 -2.99 7.05 -11.69
CA THR A 742 -3.23 7.75 -10.42
C THR A 742 -3.31 9.28 -10.57
N ASN A 743 -2.45 9.88 -11.39
CA ASN A 743 -2.55 11.30 -11.74
C ASN A 743 -3.48 11.59 -12.93
N CYS A 744 -4.42 10.68 -13.20
CA CYS A 744 -5.46 10.91 -14.20
C CYS A 744 -6.47 11.94 -13.70
N GLU A 745 -6.79 12.92 -14.54
CA GLU A 745 -7.81 13.92 -14.27
C GLU A 745 -9.20 13.27 -14.21
N ASP A 746 -9.71 12.82 -15.35
CA ASP A 746 -11.08 12.39 -15.62
C ASP A 746 -11.33 10.88 -15.34
N CYS A 747 -10.48 10.25 -14.52
CA CYS A 747 -10.68 8.87 -14.07
C CYS A 747 -11.39 8.77 -12.71
N TYR A 748 -11.56 9.87 -11.99
CA TYR A 748 -12.01 9.83 -10.59
C TYR A 748 -13.20 10.73 -10.28
N HIS A 749 -13.55 11.67 -11.16
CA HIS A 749 -14.64 12.61 -10.96
C HIS A 749 -15.49 12.77 -12.22
N ASP A 750 -16.77 13.06 -12.01
CA ASP A 750 -17.74 13.29 -13.07
C ASP A 750 -17.80 14.78 -13.43
N ALA A 751 -17.26 15.13 -14.61
CA ALA A 751 -17.31 16.48 -15.15
C ALA A 751 -18.71 16.87 -15.70
N ASN A 752 -19.65 15.92 -15.83
CA ASN A 752 -20.96 16.17 -16.41
C ASN A 752 -22.10 15.48 -15.62
N PRO A 753 -22.60 16.12 -14.53
CA PRO A 753 -23.65 15.54 -13.69
C PRO A 753 -24.99 15.29 -14.41
N LEU A 754 -25.19 15.85 -15.61
CA LEU A 754 -26.43 15.66 -16.40
C LEU A 754 -26.53 14.27 -17.05
N LEU A 755 -25.48 13.45 -17.00
CA LEU A 755 -25.46 12.08 -17.54
C LEU A 755 -25.76 11.00 -16.48
N ARG A 756 -26.07 11.40 -15.24
CA ARG A 756 -26.51 10.48 -14.18
C ARG A 756 -28.01 10.18 -14.33
N SER A 757 -28.33 9.03 -14.93
CA SER A 757 -29.71 8.57 -15.11
C SER A 757 -30.38 8.13 -13.80
N ASP A 758 -29.67 8.10 -12.68
CA ASP A 758 -30.18 7.76 -11.34
C ASP A 758 -30.74 8.98 -10.58
N HIS A 759 -30.54 10.21 -11.08
CA HIS A 759 -31.04 11.45 -10.47
C HIS A 759 -32.38 11.94 -11.05
N VAL A 760 -33.36 11.03 -11.21
CA VAL A 760 -34.68 11.37 -11.79
C VAL A 760 -35.54 12.24 -10.86
N THR A 761 -35.21 12.38 -9.56
CA THR A 761 -36.12 13.03 -8.59
C THR A 761 -35.59 14.31 -7.92
N ASN A 762 -34.32 14.71 -8.12
CA ASN A 762 -33.84 16.00 -7.61
C ASN A 762 -32.61 16.49 -8.41
N PRO A 763 -32.75 17.51 -9.28
CA PRO A 763 -31.64 18.04 -10.08
C PRO A 763 -30.77 18.94 -9.20
N ILE A 764 -30.00 18.36 -8.29
CA ILE A 764 -28.90 19.10 -7.67
C ILE A 764 -27.78 19.10 -8.70
N THR A 765 -27.44 20.29 -9.21
CA THR A 765 -26.30 20.55 -10.09
C THR A 765 -24.98 20.25 -9.35
N ARG A 766 -24.64 18.97 -9.25
CA ARG A 766 -23.46 18.44 -8.56
C ARG A 766 -22.27 18.33 -9.53
N THR A 767 -21.73 19.45 -9.97
CA THR A 767 -20.50 19.45 -10.79
C THR A 767 -19.29 19.02 -9.95
N ASP A 768 -18.39 18.22 -10.52
CA ASP A 768 -17.09 17.81 -9.93
C ASP A 768 -17.11 16.84 -8.72
N TYR A 769 -18.14 16.00 -8.59
CA TYR A 769 -18.13 14.93 -7.58
C TYR A 769 -17.29 13.72 -8.00
N ASP A 770 -16.66 13.07 -7.01
CA ASP A 770 -16.00 11.78 -7.23
C ASP A 770 -17.01 10.72 -7.71
N TYR A 771 -16.55 9.79 -8.56
CA TYR A 771 -17.35 8.68 -9.05
C TYR A 771 -17.88 7.81 -7.90
N THR A 772 -19.09 7.25 -8.03
CA THR A 772 -19.59 6.28 -7.04
C THR A 772 -18.96 4.92 -7.30
N ASP A 773 -18.99 4.02 -6.32
CA ASP A 773 -18.49 2.65 -6.50
C ASP A 773 -19.13 1.95 -7.70
N THR A 774 -20.41 2.23 -7.96
CA THR A 774 -21.16 1.70 -9.11
C THR A 774 -20.61 2.19 -10.46
N ASP A 775 -20.04 3.40 -10.54
CA ASP A 775 -19.41 3.92 -11.75
C ASP A 775 -18.11 3.15 -12.09
N TYR A 776 -17.36 2.69 -11.08
CA TYR A 776 -16.12 1.91 -11.27
C TYR A 776 -16.36 0.52 -11.86
N ASN A 777 -17.61 0.09 -12.01
CA ASN A 777 -17.94 -1.11 -12.77
C ASN A 777 -18.24 -0.85 -14.26
N GLY A 778 -18.31 0.41 -14.67
CA GLY A 778 -18.55 0.83 -16.04
C GLY A 778 -17.29 1.36 -16.72
N PRO A 779 -17.44 2.01 -17.89
CA PRO A 779 -16.32 2.55 -18.65
C PRO A 779 -15.90 3.96 -18.21
N ARG A 780 -16.75 4.69 -17.48
CA ARG A 780 -16.55 6.13 -17.21
C ARG A 780 -15.23 6.43 -16.50
N PRO A 781 -14.79 5.67 -15.47
CA PRO A 781 -13.53 5.96 -14.79
C PRO A 781 -12.28 5.52 -15.57
N PHE A 782 -12.46 4.87 -16.72
CA PHE A 782 -11.40 4.17 -17.43
C PHE A 782 -11.23 4.65 -18.86
N LYS A 783 -10.02 4.45 -19.38
CA LYS A 783 -9.70 4.39 -20.79
C LYS A 783 -9.90 2.95 -21.24
N ILE A 784 -10.78 2.71 -22.19
CA ILE A 784 -10.98 1.40 -22.81
C ILE A 784 -9.94 1.18 -23.89
N ILE A 785 -9.23 0.05 -23.79
CA ILE A 785 -8.22 -0.42 -24.74
C ILE A 785 -8.68 -1.77 -25.29
N HIS A 786 -8.74 -1.88 -26.62
CA HIS A 786 -9.04 -3.13 -27.30
C HIS A 786 -7.75 -3.89 -27.56
N LEU A 787 -7.67 -5.10 -27.01
CA LEU A 787 -6.65 -6.08 -27.33
C LEU A 787 -7.26 -7.08 -28.32
N GLN A 788 -7.02 -6.84 -29.61
CA GLN A 788 -7.44 -7.75 -30.68
C GLN A 788 -6.33 -8.76 -30.97
N ILE A 789 -6.63 -10.03 -30.77
CA ILE A 789 -5.67 -11.13 -30.87
C ILE A 789 -6.21 -12.17 -31.85
N PRO A 790 -5.49 -12.45 -32.95
CA PRO A 790 -5.75 -13.64 -33.74
C PRO A 790 -5.19 -14.86 -33.00
N ILE A 791 -6.01 -15.90 -32.82
CA ILE A 791 -5.53 -17.20 -32.36
C ILE A 791 -4.80 -17.88 -33.52
N ILE A 792 -3.54 -18.23 -33.34
CA ILE A 792 -2.68 -18.78 -34.41
C ILE A 792 -2.14 -20.14 -33.96
N ASP A 793 -1.96 -21.06 -34.90
CA ASP A 793 -1.34 -22.37 -34.64
C ASP A 793 0.17 -22.25 -34.39
#